data_AF-A0A9P0KU45-F1
#
_entry.id   AF-A0A9P0KU45-F1
#
_cell.length_a   1.000
_cell.length_b   1.000
_cell.length_c   1.000
_cell.angle_alpha   90.00
_cell.angle_beta   90.00
_cell.angle_gamma   90.00
#
_symmetry.space_group_name_H-M   'P 1'
#
loop_
_entity.id
_entity.type
_entity.pdbx_description
1 polymer ?
#
loop_
_entity_poly.entity_id
_entity_poly.type
_entity_poly.pdbx_seq_one_letter_code
_entity_poly.pdbx_strand_id
1 'polypeptide(L)'
;MNDPKFGKPDEKRRSTVVSNKSDKSKRELPTRGYYAEILTDDDYVDPLKKEYTGAHKKTKLIWQIKTEKHTPIVRQMVTPAKKAFLAPAERWMTFDEDKHISFPVDTFKPKVQLQHEVEPKTLPRNVAIEQLRREYQAQSLKKLLKIMNVTAKDLMPVDILSAHPEEAGPTNLSRWTSFLPLELFDDEDYDVRTPENWLQHGVIEGVRYPLPGEAYLEIADEHRGEFCHLFDTYGWMNVAVTDYNFETKKWAVLTLDGLQRTFEVPRLYVMFKAEDPRNFAKRVEAAIKSRYDTENLIRFEFFFDCMPLEGTPPMNDFLMNRITELISNSLGKKWIFGEHFQKLKEEVELNHKRAIAEMEFRNVFEKSTEYKYFNVPQREKPREHKKVETGISNFQQVQKYYGWYNIYVIPETYLAMSYVVGECLKMSQVSLFTANYGTKYVTLEEFEALQIQTTSIVMKQMKGSWLETLVFNIRMCLGDLGKGWFDMNEKNFETYEISKLKRFMDLVKFRMQHTLRLLVENSLQTFITLVETPCIPCLEVEDDFEWGRDFVNSPFVSKASPIFILQLKMNEEGAYYSTQPELFKKVILRLFDEALRQTHQIKQVHPLLLPNLRFPKDLNLSSVGLLAEEVVSIRDRFMRAYDRALVPLLAYANEYKVHTELYTMDVAQFIEQYKSEQHTAVEVKEEVSLHLRHKANLEATLPTNIFIGPYNINVEQLRQFLIAKRQEIATRLLDMFAARMKEIFEDILEEYRKIMVKLAEKPEHIERILEIRDWIETVPMSVRSLDESVKRYLLEYDVLDHFWYALPNEDFDNKYQAVGWPMKISQQVEAADIFLKEEEERFYKLQLQDEFTLHDKIETLTAQVVQMAQLRDFTKTHEIALDMRRVWKSMKEAQEMGQLLNQRQKLFNVPVVPFDDLGKLIKEFEPYKNLWGTASDWLRAYEIWMDNPIQNIDADSIEMSVTDMYKMMVRLIKIFADIEAVQSVASEIRNQIDQFKPLIPILMSLKNPGMKQRHWDKFAEDTGIALEWTPVTTFHDCLKLGIEEYADNMIKIAESATKEYSIEQTLNKMMEEWENNKMELTPYKNTGTYIMKVSDEIQQMLDDHIVLTQQLSFSPFKGPFEEKIDDWEDKLKITAEVIEEWMDVQKQWMYLEPIFTSADITRQLPAESKKYNSMERTWKRIMRNAHECPNLLLQLMLKNSQLLFL
;
A
#
# COMPACT_ATOMS: atom_id res chain seq x y z
N MET A 1 15.69 12.22 111.94
CA MET A 1 16.18 12.67 113.26
C MET A 1 15.79 14.13 113.44
N ASN A 2 14.91 14.36 114.41
CA ASN A 2 14.63 15.59 115.18
C ASN A 2 14.53 16.95 114.46
N ASP A 3 13.28 17.42 114.35
CA ASP A 3 12.76 18.76 114.73
C ASP A 3 13.70 19.65 115.59
N PRO A 4 13.60 21.00 115.55
CA PRO A 4 12.29 21.69 115.68
C PRO A 4 12.11 23.11 115.04
N LYS A 5 10.82 23.52 114.98
CA LYS A 5 10.22 24.71 115.63
C LYS A 5 9.70 25.93 114.80
N PHE A 6 8.48 26.33 115.24
CA PHE A 6 7.68 27.57 115.11
C PHE A 6 6.93 27.82 113.77
N GLY A 7 5.59 27.98 113.69
CA GLY A 7 4.54 28.27 114.68
C GLY A 7 3.89 29.64 114.42
N LYS A 8 2.80 29.69 113.63
CA LYS A 8 1.84 30.81 113.44
C LYS A 8 0.95 30.98 114.70
N PRO A 9 0.26 32.14 114.98
CA PRO A 9 -1.04 32.47 114.34
C PRO A 9 -1.47 33.97 114.29
N ASP A 10 -2.65 34.18 113.69
CA ASP A 10 -3.44 35.40 113.41
C ASP A 10 -3.89 36.26 114.63
N GLU A 11 -4.15 37.56 114.43
CA GLU A 11 -5.52 38.18 114.42
C GLU A 11 -5.55 39.73 114.58
N LYS A 12 -6.39 40.35 113.72
CA LYS A 12 -7.32 41.50 113.93
C LYS A 12 -6.84 42.86 114.50
N ARG A 13 -7.17 43.96 113.79
CA ARG A 13 -8.33 44.88 114.07
C ARG A 13 -8.31 46.20 113.27
N ARG A 14 -9.49 46.55 112.74
CA ARG A 14 -10.17 47.88 112.65
C ARG A 14 -9.39 49.06 112.02
N SER A 15 -9.93 49.77 111.02
CA SER A 15 -11.05 50.72 111.19
C SER A 15 -11.32 51.45 109.87
N THR A 16 -12.58 51.83 109.73
CA THR A 16 -13.30 52.47 108.62
C THR A 16 -13.60 53.93 108.94
N VAL A 17 -13.52 54.85 107.96
CA VAL A 17 -14.31 56.11 107.84
C VAL A 17 -14.35 56.45 106.33
N VAL A 18 -15.43 56.26 105.55
CA VAL A 18 -16.76 56.96 105.50
C VAL A 18 -16.61 58.39 104.92
N SER A 19 -16.88 58.64 103.64
CA SER A 19 -18.18 58.82 102.94
C SER A 19 -18.88 60.16 103.17
N ASN A 20 -19.33 60.78 102.08
CA ASN A 20 -20.69 61.30 101.85
C ASN A 20 -20.79 61.82 100.39
N LYS A 21 -21.66 61.27 99.52
CA LYS A 21 -23.14 61.43 99.43
C LYS A 21 -23.53 62.86 99.00
N SER A 22 -24.46 63.10 98.07
CA SER A 22 -25.49 62.24 97.44
C SER A 22 -26.32 63.03 96.40
N ASP A 23 -26.87 62.30 95.42
CA ASP A 23 -28.26 62.37 94.88
C ASP A 23 -28.74 63.61 94.09
N LYS A 24 -29.52 63.53 93.01
CA LYS A 24 -30.50 62.52 92.53
C LYS A 24 -30.92 62.86 91.09
N SER A 25 -31.12 61.88 90.18
CA SER A 25 -32.45 61.59 89.58
C SER A 25 -32.47 60.37 88.62
N LYS A 26 -33.21 59.34 89.06
CA LYS A 26 -34.15 58.43 88.35
C LYS A 26 -33.87 57.87 86.93
N ARG A 27 -33.82 56.51 86.88
CA ARG A 27 -34.53 55.50 86.00
C ARG A 27 -34.59 55.78 84.48
N GLU A 28 -34.28 54.86 83.55
CA GLU A 28 -34.65 53.43 83.40
C GLU A 28 -33.71 52.73 82.39
N LEU A 29 -33.50 51.41 82.53
CA LEU A 29 -32.74 50.52 81.62
C LEU A 29 -33.54 50.19 80.34
N PRO A 30 -32.88 49.84 79.22
CA PRO A 30 -32.67 48.41 78.96
C PRO A 30 -31.28 48.02 78.43
N THR A 31 -31.01 46.74 78.66
CA THR A 31 -29.88 45.88 78.27
C THR A 31 -29.23 46.11 76.90
N ARG A 32 -27.89 46.09 76.86
CA ARG A 32 -27.11 45.50 75.76
C ARG A 32 -25.70 45.11 76.21
N GLY A 33 -25.29 43.92 75.78
CA GLY A 33 -24.13 43.18 76.29
C GLY A 33 -22.79 43.60 75.68
N TYR A 34 -21.81 43.66 76.57
CA TYR A 34 -20.36 43.39 76.54
C TYR A 34 -19.49 43.36 75.24
N TYR A 35 -20.02 43.42 74.04
CA TYR A 35 -19.26 43.33 72.78
C TYR A 35 -18.91 44.70 72.17
N ALA A 36 -18.59 45.70 72.99
CA ALA A 36 -18.27 47.05 72.52
C ALA A 36 -16.90 47.61 72.97
N GLU A 37 -16.03 46.81 73.60
CA GLU A 37 -14.73 47.32 74.12
C GLU A 37 -13.48 46.54 73.71
N ILE A 38 -13.51 45.69 72.68
CA ILE A 38 -12.27 45.03 72.18
C ILE A 38 -12.17 45.06 70.66
N LEU A 39 -12.46 46.23 70.08
CA LEU A 39 -11.99 46.63 68.76
C LEU A 39 -11.20 47.93 68.94
N THR A 40 -9.97 47.80 69.42
CA THR A 40 -8.83 48.75 69.29
C THR A 40 -7.70 48.24 70.18
N ASP A 41 -6.87 47.36 69.63
CA ASP A 41 -5.45 47.34 69.96
C ASP A 41 -4.73 46.57 68.85
N ASP A 42 -3.98 47.31 68.04
CA ASP A 42 -3.05 46.79 67.02
C ASP A 42 -1.80 46.11 67.64
N ASP A 43 -1.78 45.94 68.97
CA ASP A 43 -0.66 45.39 69.75
C ASP A 43 -0.92 43.96 70.28
N TYR A 44 -1.62 43.10 69.52
CA TYR A 44 -1.66 41.67 69.83
C TYR A 44 -0.38 40.96 69.34
N VAL A 45 0.58 40.82 70.25
CA VAL A 45 1.79 40.02 70.05
C VAL A 45 1.48 38.54 70.29
N ASP A 46 1.59 37.75 69.22
CA ASP A 46 1.59 36.28 69.26
C ASP A 46 2.65 35.75 70.25
N PRO A 47 2.29 35.04 71.34
CA PRO A 47 3.24 34.48 72.28
C PRO A 47 4.15 33.39 71.69
N LEU A 48 3.85 32.87 70.49
CA LEU A 48 4.64 31.86 69.77
C LEU A 48 5.60 32.44 68.72
N LYS A 49 5.69 33.77 68.59
CA LYS A 49 6.63 34.45 67.68
C LYS A 49 8.02 34.71 68.27
N LYS A 50 8.28 34.30 69.52
CA LYS A 50 9.58 34.40 70.18
C LYS A 50 10.33 33.06 70.17
N GLU A 51 10.76 32.64 68.99
CA GLU A 51 12.00 31.90 68.74
C GLU A 51 12.17 31.84 67.21
N TYR A 52 13.36 32.15 66.71
CA TYR A 52 13.67 32.52 65.32
C TYR A 52 13.34 33.96 64.89
N THR A 53 14.08 34.92 65.46
CA THR A 53 14.51 36.09 64.70
C THR A 53 16.03 36.25 64.82
N GLY A 54 16.72 36.21 63.67
CA GLY A 54 18.12 36.61 63.56
C GLY A 54 18.28 38.12 63.77
N ALA A 55 19.49 38.56 64.10
CA ALA A 55 19.78 39.94 64.51
C ALA A 55 19.45 41.00 63.44
N HIS A 56 18.75 42.06 63.84
CA HIS A 56 18.55 43.28 63.04
C HIS A 56 19.82 44.14 63.02
N LYS A 57 20.34 44.45 61.82
CA LYS A 57 21.32 45.53 61.60
C LYS A 57 20.61 46.88 61.53
N LYS A 58 20.98 47.81 62.41
CA LYS A 58 20.72 49.26 62.24
C LYS A 58 21.80 49.84 61.33
N THR A 59 21.44 50.33 60.15
CA THR A 59 22.34 51.14 59.31
C THR A 59 21.94 52.62 59.39
N LYS A 60 22.91 53.48 59.70
CA LYS A 60 22.76 54.94 59.68
C LYS A 60 22.79 55.45 58.24
N LEU A 61 21.73 56.15 57.81
CA LEU A 61 21.56 56.73 56.47
C LEU A 61 22.69 57.69 55.99
N ILE A 62 23.57 58.14 56.88
CA ILE A 62 24.62 59.12 56.57
C ILE A 62 25.84 58.52 55.85
N TRP A 63 26.03 57.19 55.89
CA TRP A 63 27.16 56.53 55.21
C TRP A 63 26.87 56.10 53.77
N GLN A 64 25.59 56.01 53.39
CA GLN A 64 25.17 55.54 52.05
C GLN A 64 25.33 56.64 50.97
N ILE A 65 25.24 57.91 51.36
CA ILE A 65 25.34 59.06 50.44
C ILE A 65 26.79 59.34 49.99
N LYS A 66 27.81 58.83 50.72
CA LYS A 66 29.23 59.07 50.38
C LYS A 66 29.85 58.02 49.45
N THR A 67 29.22 56.86 49.22
CA THR A 67 29.80 55.78 48.42
C THR A 67 29.21 55.63 47.02
N GLU A 68 28.09 56.28 46.69
CA GLU A 68 27.43 56.12 45.39
C GLU A 68 27.96 57.04 44.27
N LYS A 69 28.75 58.08 44.59
CA LYS A 69 29.21 59.06 43.58
C LYS A 69 30.51 58.73 42.85
N HIS A 70 31.23 57.64 43.19
CA HIS A 70 32.55 57.34 42.60
C HIS A 70 32.86 55.87 42.28
N THR A 71 31.87 55.00 42.10
CA THR A 71 32.13 53.57 41.80
C THR A 71 31.88 53.26 40.32
N PRO A 72 32.86 52.76 39.56
CA PRO A 72 32.69 52.42 38.14
C PRO A 72 31.82 51.17 37.96
N ILE A 73 30.92 51.20 36.98
CA ILE A 73 30.04 50.08 36.63
C ILE A 73 30.84 49.04 35.82
N VAL A 74 31.13 47.88 36.42
CA VAL A 74 31.74 46.73 35.75
C VAL A 74 30.63 45.94 35.04
N ARG A 75 30.66 45.89 33.70
CA ARG A 75 29.63 45.24 32.88
C ARG A 75 29.89 43.76 32.55
N GLN A 76 31.00 43.17 32.99
CA GLN A 76 31.30 41.74 32.81
C GLN A 76 32.31 41.28 33.85
N MET A 77 31.98 40.26 34.65
CA MET A 77 32.95 39.52 35.45
C MET A 77 33.10 38.12 34.88
N VAL A 78 34.29 37.83 34.35
CA VAL A 78 34.78 36.47 34.12
C VAL A 78 35.43 36.01 35.43
N THR A 79 34.98 34.89 35.98
CA THR A 79 35.55 34.29 37.19
C THR A 79 36.87 33.58 36.88
N PRO A 80 37.98 33.91 37.57
CA PRO A 80 39.21 33.13 37.46
C PRO A 80 39.14 31.89 38.35
N ALA A 81 39.58 30.74 37.82
CA ALA A 81 39.67 29.48 38.55
C ALA A 81 40.58 29.60 39.77
N LYS A 82 40.08 29.20 40.95
CA LYS A 82 40.86 29.08 42.19
C LYS A 82 41.89 27.94 42.05
N LYS A 83 43.18 28.28 42.03
CA LYS A 83 44.27 27.31 42.23
C LYS A 83 44.40 26.99 43.72
N ALA A 84 44.14 25.75 44.11
CA ALA A 84 44.49 25.23 45.43
C ALA A 84 45.98 24.80 45.42
N PHE A 85 46.76 25.36 46.33
CA PHE A 85 48.16 24.99 46.57
C PHE A 85 48.23 23.72 47.43
N LEU A 86 48.50 22.56 46.82
CA LEU A 86 49.16 21.41 47.44
C LEU A 86 49.97 20.69 46.35
N ALA A 87 51.21 20.31 46.67
CA ALA A 87 52.17 19.72 45.72
C ALA A 87 51.69 18.35 45.16
N PRO A 88 52.16 17.93 43.96
CA PRO A 88 51.44 16.97 43.12
C PRO A 88 51.67 15.46 43.42
N ALA A 89 52.44 15.11 44.45
CA ALA A 89 52.98 13.74 44.59
C ALA A 89 52.21 12.77 45.51
N GLU A 90 51.15 13.19 46.23
CA GLU A 90 50.36 12.28 47.09
C GLU A 90 48.85 12.55 46.97
N ARG A 91 48.26 12.36 45.78
CA ARG A 91 46.79 12.41 45.62
C ARG A 91 46.09 11.08 45.99
N TRP A 92 46.85 10.00 46.12
CA TRP A 92 46.34 8.63 46.26
C TRP A 92 47.07 7.89 47.39
N MET A 93 46.34 7.11 48.18
CA MET A 93 46.86 6.23 49.23
C MET A 93 46.51 4.77 48.89
N THR A 94 47.44 3.84 49.10
CA THR A 94 47.25 2.39 48.93
C THR A 94 47.59 1.69 50.25
N PHE A 95 47.02 0.51 50.48
CA PHE A 95 47.40 -0.35 51.60
C PHE A 95 48.56 -1.25 51.19
N ASP A 96 49.43 -1.63 52.13
CA ASP A 96 50.61 -2.46 51.81
C ASP A 96 50.21 -3.90 51.45
N GLU A 97 49.06 -4.34 51.94
CA GLU A 97 48.48 -5.67 51.72
C GLU A 97 47.90 -5.83 50.30
N ASP A 98 47.37 -4.76 49.69
CA ASP A 98 46.91 -4.74 48.30
C ASP A 98 47.14 -3.35 47.66
N LYS A 99 48.13 -3.27 46.77
CA LYS A 99 48.51 -2.04 46.05
C LYS A 99 47.67 -1.79 44.79
N HIS A 100 46.81 -2.73 44.39
CA HIS A 100 46.00 -2.61 43.16
C HIS A 100 44.85 -1.62 43.31
N ILE A 101 44.41 -1.33 44.55
CA ILE A 101 43.30 -0.42 44.83
C ILE A 101 43.85 0.85 45.47
N SER A 102 43.69 1.97 44.77
CA SER A 102 44.11 3.29 45.24
C SER A 102 42.93 4.14 45.72
N PHE A 103 43.07 4.71 46.91
CA PHE A 103 42.07 5.55 47.55
C PHE A 103 42.49 7.04 47.47
N PRO A 104 41.64 7.94 46.99
CA PRO A 104 41.92 9.37 47.08
C PRO A 104 42.08 9.84 48.53
N VAL A 105 43.00 10.77 48.80
CA VAL A 105 43.23 11.28 50.18
C VAL A 105 41.96 11.90 50.80
N ASP A 106 41.06 12.43 49.97
CA ASP A 106 39.81 13.03 50.41
C ASP A 106 38.85 12.03 51.09
N THR A 107 38.93 10.72 50.78
CA THR A 107 38.07 9.68 51.37
C THR A 107 38.45 9.32 52.80
N PHE A 108 39.61 9.78 53.29
CA PHE A 108 40.04 9.62 54.69
C PHE A 108 39.62 10.81 55.58
N LYS A 109 38.93 11.82 55.04
CA LYS A 109 38.66 13.07 55.77
C LYS A 109 37.46 12.93 56.73
N PRO A 110 37.65 13.15 58.05
CA PRO A 110 36.56 13.09 59.01
C PRO A 110 35.56 14.24 58.84
N LYS A 111 34.29 13.99 59.22
CA LYS A 111 33.23 15.02 59.20
C LYS A 111 33.46 16.00 60.36
N VAL A 112 33.46 17.29 60.06
CA VAL A 112 33.62 18.34 61.06
C VAL A 112 32.53 19.40 60.90
N GLN A 113 31.79 19.67 61.98
CA GLN A 113 30.76 20.71 62.08
C GLN A 113 31.39 22.04 62.52
N LEU A 114 32.22 22.64 61.66
CA LEU A 114 32.80 23.98 61.86
C LEU A 114 32.44 24.89 60.68
N GLN A 115 32.31 26.19 60.94
CA GLN A 115 32.10 27.20 59.90
C GLN A 115 33.28 27.22 58.92
N HIS A 116 33.03 27.50 57.63
CA HIS A 116 34.08 27.55 56.61
C HIS A 116 35.02 28.75 56.79
N GLU A 117 34.46 29.87 57.24
CA GLU A 117 35.20 31.06 57.63
C GLU A 117 35.11 31.21 59.14
N VAL A 118 36.26 31.39 59.79
CA VAL A 118 36.39 31.43 61.24
C VAL A 118 37.16 32.69 61.66
N GLU A 119 36.77 33.28 62.79
CA GLU A 119 37.39 34.46 63.36
C GLU A 119 38.89 34.23 63.68
N PRO A 120 39.76 35.25 63.56
CA PRO A 120 41.18 35.12 63.87
C PRO A 120 41.41 34.56 65.29
N LYS A 121 42.29 33.55 65.42
CA LYS A 121 42.61 32.75 66.64
C LYS A 121 41.69 31.56 66.95
N THR A 122 40.71 31.24 66.09
CA THR A 122 39.97 29.97 66.17
C THR A 122 40.53 28.95 65.17
N LEU A 123 40.47 27.65 65.51
CA LEU A 123 41.10 26.58 64.74
C LEU A 123 40.47 26.49 63.33
N PRO A 124 41.23 26.64 62.23
CA PRO A 124 40.69 26.52 60.88
C PRO A 124 40.17 25.11 60.60
N ARG A 125 39.03 25.02 59.88
CA ARG A 125 38.34 23.76 59.57
C ARG A 125 39.27 22.70 58.96
N ASN A 126 40.13 23.08 58.02
CA ASN A 126 41.07 22.14 57.37
C ASN A 126 42.10 21.56 58.36
N VAL A 127 42.53 22.36 59.35
CA VAL A 127 43.47 21.91 60.39
C VAL A 127 42.76 20.97 61.37
N ALA A 128 41.50 21.26 61.72
CA ALA A 128 40.67 20.39 62.55
C ALA A 128 40.44 19.02 61.90
N ILE A 129 40.15 19.00 60.58
CA ILE A 129 39.98 17.77 59.80
C ILE A 129 41.28 16.93 59.81
N GLU A 130 42.44 17.56 59.60
CA GLU A 130 43.73 16.85 59.59
C GLU A 130 44.14 16.36 60.99
N GLN A 131 43.85 17.12 62.06
CA GLN A 131 44.07 16.68 63.44
C GLN A 131 43.27 15.43 63.79
N LEU A 132 41.97 15.42 63.47
CA LEU A 132 41.10 14.27 63.69
C LEU A 132 41.51 13.06 62.83
N ARG A 133 41.92 13.28 61.57
CA ARG A 133 42.41 12.19 60.71
C ARG A 133 43.60 11.46 61.34
N ARG A 134 44.57 12.21 61.88
CA ARG A 134 45.73 11.65 62.58
C ARG A 134 45.34 10.97 63.89
N GLU A 135 44.39 11.54 64.63
CA GLU A 135 43.87 10.94 65.85
C GLU A 135 43.16 9.60 65.58
N TYR A 136 42.39 9.49 64.50
CA TYR A 136 41.71 8.25 64.12
C TYR A 136 42.73 7.20 63.64
N GLN A 137 43.72 7.61 62.85
CA GLN A 137 44.80 6.72 62.38
C GLN A 137 45.68 6.18 63.53
N ALA A 138 45.86 6.94 64.61
CA ALA A 138 46.65 6.51 65.76
C ALA A 138 45.96 5.42 66.62
N GLN A 139 44.66 5.18 66.40
CA GLN A 139 43.84 4.28 67.21
C GLN A 139 43.56 2.98 66.48
N SER A 140 43.52 1.87 67.23
CA SER A 140 43.26 0.54 66.68
C SER A 140 41.94 -0.01 67.23
N LEU A 141 41.00 -0.34 66.32
CA LEU A 141 39.70 -0.89 66.67
C LEU A 141 39.81 -2.19 67.47
N LYS A 142 40.70 -3.10 67.07
CA LYS A 142 40.96 -4.37 67.77
C LYS A 142 41.33 -4.16 69.24
N LYS A 143 42.13 -3.13 69.55
CA LYS A 143 42.51 -2.80 70.93
C LYS A 143 41.34 -2.20 71.72
N LEU A 144 40.54 -1.34 71.09
CA LEU A 144 39.37 -0.71 71.72
C LEU A 144 38.30 -1.75 72.09
N LEU A 145 37.95 -2.64 71.16
CA LEU A 145 36.98 -3.72 71.42
C LEU A 145 37.44 -4.66 72.55
N LYS A 146 38.75 -4.95 72.63
CA LYS A 146 39.32 -5.75 73.72
C LYS A 146 39.21 -5.07 75.09
N ILE A 147 39.37 -3.74 75.15
CA ILE A 147 39.19 -2.96 76.39
C ILE A 147 37.73 -2.97 76.85
N MET A 148 36.79 -3.04 75.90
CA MET A 148 35.34 -3.06 76.14
C MET A 148 34.80 -4.47 76.39
N ASN A 149 35.67 -5.46 76.59
CA ASN A 149 35.32 -6.87 76.79
C ASN A 149 34.47 -7.50 75.67
N VAL A 150 34.53 -6.96 74.44
CA VAL A 150 33.86 -7.56 73.29
C VAL A 150 34.71 -8.73 72.78
N THR A 151 34.14 -9.93 72.77
CA THR A 151 34.81 -11.15 72.31
C THR A 151 34.37 -11.54 70.89
N ALA A 152 35.17 -12.36 70.20
CA ALA A 152 34.82 -12.87 68.86
C ALA A 152 33.46 -13.59 68.87
N LYS A 153 33.12 -14.28 69.98
CA LYS A 153 31.82 -14.94 70.17
C LYS A 153 30.64 -13.97 70.08
N ASP A 154 30.79 -12.75 70.58
CA ASP A 154 29.71 -11.76 70.59
C ASP A 154 29.45 -11.18 69.19
N LEU A 155 30.45 -11.19 68.32
CA LEU A 155 30.38 -10.69 66.95
C LEU A 155 30.08 -11.78 65.92
N MET A 156 29.94 -13.05 66.32
CA MET A 156 29.63 -14.11 65.35
C MET A 156 28.19 -13.97 64.82
N PRO A 157 27.99 -14.02 63.48
CA PRO A 157 26.66 -14.13 62.89
C PRO A 157 25.90 -15.35 63.42
N VAL A 158 24.60 -15.16 63.71
CA VAL A 158 23.74 -16.20 64.31
C VAL A 158 23.59 -17.42 63.40
N ASP A 159 23.52 -17.21 62.09
CA ASP A 159 23.42 -18.30 61.10
C ASP A 159 24.59 -19.28 61.23
N ILE A 160 25.81 -18.78 61.46
CA ILE A 160 27.01 -19.59 61.62
C ILE A 160 27.02 -20.30 62.98
N LEU A 161 26.60 -19.61 64.06
CA LEU A 161 26.46 -20.21 65.39
C LEU A 161 25.43 -21.35 65.39
N SER A 162 24.36 -21.25 64.59
CA SER A 162 23.36 -22.30 64.45
C SER A 162 23.85 -23.51 63.65
N ALA A 163 24.77 -23.30 62.70
CA ALA A 163 25.34 -24.36 61.86
C ALA A 163 26.40 -25.21 62.59
N HIS A 164 27.04 -24.67 63.63
CA HIS A 164 28.06 -25.36 64.43
C HIS A 164 27.67 -25.47 65.92
N PRO A 165 26.63 -26.26 66.25
CA PRO A 165 26.09 -26.37 67.61
C PRO A 165 27.07 -27.00 68.62
N GLU A 166 28.03 -27.81 68.16
CA GLU A 166 29.05 -28.44 69.02
C GLU A 166 30.03 -27.42 69.61
N GLU A 167 30.33 -26.34 68.88
CA GLU A 167 31.20 -25.24 69.34
C GLU A 167 30.42 -24.11 70.04
N ALA A 168 29.09 -24.08 69.91
CA ALA A 168 28.20 -23.13 70.59
C ALA A 168 28.17 -23.31 72.13
N GLY A 169 28.74 -24.41 72.64
CA GLY A 169 28.87 -24.75 74.07
C GLY A 169 27.76 -25.69 74.55
N PRO A 170 27.96 -26.40 75.68
CA PRO A 170 26.94 -27.29 76.23
C PRO A 170 25.68 -26.50 76.59
N THR A 171 24.50 -27.06 76.27
CA THR A 171 23.15 -26.64 76.68
C THR A 171 22.89 -26.78 78.19
N ASN A 172 23.91 -26.55 79.00
CA ASN A 172 23.73 -26.36 80.43
C ASN A 172 23.26 -24.93 80.66
N LEU A 173 22.33 -24.76 81.61
CA LEU A 173 21.70 -23.50 82.01
C LEU A 173 22.69 -22.32 82.25
N SER A 174 23.99 -22.59 82.40
CA SER A 174 25.05 -21.64 82.72
C SER A 174 25.69 -20.88 81.54
N ARG A 175 25.49 -21.24 80.26
CA ARG A 175 25.98 -20.48 79.09
C ARG A 175 24.98 -20.49 77.93
N TRP A 176 24.36 -19.35 77.65
CA TRP A 176 23.41 -19.18 76.54
C TRP A 176 24.11 -18.67 75.28
N THR A 177 23.70 -19.21 74.12
CA THR A 177 24.09 -18.69 72.80
C THR A 177 23.09 -17.63 72.36
N SER A 178 23.58 -16.55 71.76
CA SER A 178 22.70 -15.51 71.19
C SER A 178 21.91 -16.08 70.02
N PHE A 179 20.61 -15.79 69.99
CA PHE A 179 19.67 -16.25 68.96
C PHE A 179 19.07 -15.11 68.15
N LEU A 180 19.30 -13.85 68.54
CA LEU A 180 18.90 -12.69 67.75
C LEU A 180 20.07 -12.14 66.92
N PRO A 181 19.84 -11.80 65.64
CA PRO A 181 20.84 -11.11 64.82
C PRO A 181 21.30 -9.80 65.47
N LEU A 182 22.60 -9.51 65.41
CA LEU A 182 23.16 -8.32 66.05
C LEU A 182 22.74 -7.02 65.33
N GLU A 183 22.56 -7.07 64.02
CA GLU A 183 22.16 -5.92 63.19
C GLU A 183 20.80 -5.30 63.56
N LEU A 184 19.92 -6.03 64.25
CA LEU A 184 18.63 -5.48 64.73
C LEU A 184 18.79 -4.46 65.86
N PHE A 185 19.95 -4.45 66.52
CA PHE A 185 20.24 -3.61 67.69
C PHE A 185 21.21 -2.48 67.37
N ASP A 186 21.38 -2.18 66.08
CA ASP A 186 22.22 -1.10 65.63
C ASP A 186 21.58 0.26 65.94
N ASP A 187 22.28 1.10 66.71
CA ASP A 187 21.85 2.45 67.03
C ASP A 187 22.47 3.44 66.02
N GLU A 188 21.63 3.92 65.10
CA GLU A 188 22.02 4.83 64.03
C GLU A 188 22.45 6.21 64.55
N ASP A 189 22.14 6.60 65.80
CA ASP A 189 22.57 7.88 66.41
C ASP A 189 24.09 7.96 66.60
N TYR A 190 24.78 6.82 66.65
CA TYR A 190 26.24 6.77 66.65
C TYR A 190 26.86 7.06 65.28
N ASP A 191 26.10 7.01 64.19
CA ASP A 191 26.62 7.29 62.85
C ASP A 191 26.64 8.79 62.55
N VAL A 192 27.78 9.26 62.06
CA VAL A 192 28.01 10.68 61.81
C VAL A 192 27.54 11.09 60.40
N ARG A 193 27.26 10.11 59.52
CA ARG A 193 26.77 10.31 58.15
C ARG A 193 25.69 9.28 57.82
N THR A 194 24.69 9.67 57.02
CA THR A 194 23.76 8.71 56.43
C THR A 194 24.45 7.88 55.34
N PRO A 195 23.90 6.72 54.93
CA PRO A 195 24.48 5.90 53.87
C PRO A 195 24.72 6.67 52.56
N GLU A 196 23.80 7.55 52.15
CA GLU A 196 23.97 8.39 50.96
C GLU A 196 25.12 9.38 51.12
N ASN A 197 25.28 9.97 52.30
CA ASN A 197 26.38 10.89 52.61
C ASN A 197 27.73 10.17 52.62
N TRP A 198 27.77 8.91 53.05
CA TRP A 198 28.96 8.07 52.93
C TRP A 198 29.29 7.80 51.46
N LEU A 199 28.32 7.37 50.63
CA LEU A 199 28.55 7.15 49.20
C LEU A 199 29.00 8.41 48.45
N GLN A 200 28.39 9.56 48.74
CA GLN A 200 28.80 10.86 48.19
C GLN A 200 30.21 11.25 48.63
N HIS A 201 30.68 10.81 49.80
CA HIS A 201 32.05 11.06 50.24
C HIS A 201 33.09 10.37 49.34
N GLY A 202 32.70 9.28 48.66
CA GLY A 202 33.52 8.60 47.66
C GLY A 202 33.51 9.26 46.29
N VAL A 203 32.65 10.26 46.03
CA VAL A 203 32.55 10.95 44.74
C VAL A 203 33.48 12.17 44.72
N ILE A 204 34.53 12.10 43.91
CA ILE A 204 35.53 13.16 43.76
C ILE A 204 35.62 13.54 42.29
N GLU A 205 35.44 14.82 41.98
CA GLU A 205 35.42 15.36 40.60
C GLU A 205 34.42 14.63 39.66
N GLY A 206 33.32 14.11 40.21
CA GLY A 206 32.26 13.42 39.45
C GLY A 206 32.49 11.91 39.24
N VAL A 207 33.62 11.36 39.72
CA VAL A 207 33.93 9.92 39.65
C VAL A 207 33.79 9.29 41.04
N ARG A 208 33.14 8.13 41.12
CA ARG A 208 32.90 7.39 42.37
C ARG A 208 34.07 6.43 42.65
N TYR A 209 34.79 6.67 43.74
CA TYR A 209 35.86 5.81 44.25
C TYR A 209 35.37 4.99 45.45
N PRO A 210 35.92 3.78 45.66
CA PRO A 210 35.62 3.01 46.86
C PRO A 210 36.14 3.73 48.11
N LEU A 211 35.47 3.52 49.24
CA LEU A 211 35.86 4.10 50.52
C LEU A 211 36.75 3.13 51.32
N PRO A 212 37.81 3.63 51.98
CA PRO A 212 38.65 2.79 52.82
C PRO A 212 37.97 2.47 54.15
N GLY A 213 37.98 1.21 54.57
CA GLY A 213 37.41 0.74 55.84
C GLY A 213 38.11 -0.48 56.44
N GLU A 214 37.66 -0.88 57.64
CA GLU A 214 37.95 -2.18 58.27
C GLU A 214 36.63 -2.94 58.42
N ALA A 215 36.56 -4.20 58.01
CA ALA A 215 35.38 -5.04 58.21
C ALA A 215 35.71 -6.34 58.93
N TYR A 216 34.75 -6.86 59.70
CA TYR A 216 34.85 -8.15 60.39
C TYR A 216 34.37 -9.27 59.46
N LEU A 217 35.31 -10.05 58.93
CA LEU A 217 35.07 -11.03 57.86
C LEU A 217 35.84 -12.33 58.12
N GLU A 218 35.57 -13.35 57.30
CA GLU A 218 36.29 -14.62 57.33
C GLU A 218 37.73 -14.46 56.82
N ILE A 219 38.69 -14.90 57.63
CA ILE A 219 40.12 -14.85 57.32
C ILE A 219 40.45 -15.95 56.30
N ALA A 220 41.04 -15.57 55.16
CA ALA A 220 41.57 -16.52 54.19
C ALA A 220 42.93 -17.03 54.69
N ASP A 221 43.01 -18.29 55.11
CA ASP A 221 44.27 -18.95 55.43
C ASP A 221 44.39 -20.21 54.57
N GLU A 222 45.44 -20.29 53.74
CA GLU A 222 45.72 -21.42 52.85
C GLU A 222 46.24 -22.66 53.63
N HIS A 223 46.51 -22.53 54.94
CA HIS A 223 46.95 -23.63 55.81
C HIS A 223 45.92 -23.94 56.92
N ARG A 224 44.65 -24.20 56.56
CA ARG A 224 43.69 -24.80 57.50
C ARG A 224 44.12 -26.23 57.88
N GLY A 225 44.90 -26.36 58.94
CA GLY A 225 45.13 -27.64 59.63
C GLY A 225 43.87 -28.08 60.39
N GLU A 226 43.73 -29.39 60.65
CA GLU A 226 42.57 -30.07 61.26
C GLU A 226 42.17 -29.59 62.68
N PHE A 227 42.77 -28.53 63.23
CA PHE A 227 42.49 -27.99 64.57
C PHE A 227 42.43 -26.45 64.59
N CYS A 228 41.48 -25.85 63.86
CA CYS A 228 41.17 -24.42 63.97
C CYS A 228 39.82 -24.23 64.69
N HIS A 229 39.79 -23.47 65.78
CA HIS A 229 38.54 -23.15 66.49
C HIS A 229 37.69 -22.15 65.68
N LEU A 230 36.36 -22.30 65.66
CA LEU A 230 35.44 -21.48 64.86
C LEU A 230 35.65 -19.97 65.08
N PHE A 231 35.92 -19.57 66.33
CA PHE A 231 36.12 -18.16 66.69
C PHE A 231 37.43 -17.54 66.18
N ASP A 232 38.37 -18.36 65.72
CA ASP A 232 39.64 -17.90 65.13
C ASP A 232 39.54 -17.73 63.60
N THR A 233 38.41 -18.13 63.00
CA THR A 233 38.18 -18.05 61.54
C THR A 233 37.70 -16.67 61.07
N TYR A 234 37.28 -15.79 61.98
CA TYR A 234 36.78 -14.44 61.68
C TYR A 234 37.64 -13.35 62.35
N GLY A 235 37.81 -12.22 61.66
CA GLY A 235 38.59 -11.11 62.19
C GLY A 235 38.41 -9.81 61.42
N TRP A 236 38.80 -8.71 62.06
CA TRP A 236 38.83 -7.39 61.42
C TRP A 236 39.99 -7.28 60.41
N MET A 237 39.69 -6.91 59.17
CA MET A 237 40.65 -6.71 58.08
C MET A 237 40.34 -5.45 57.26
N ASN A 238 41.35 -4.91 56.56
CA ASN A 238 41.15 -3.73 55.71
C ASN A 238 40.30 -4.10 54.47
N VAL A 239 39.35 -3.25 54.10
CA VAL A 239 38.43 -3.45 52.98
C VAL A 239 38.19 -2.16 52.18
N ALA A 240 37.81 -2.32 50.92
CA ALA A 240 37.28 -1.26 50.06
C ALA A 240 35.76 -1.34 50.01
N VAL A 241 35.06 -0.33 50.53
CA VAL A 241 33.60 -0.26 50.51
C VAL A 241 33.15 0.35 49.18
N THR A 242 32.42 -0.41 48.37
CA THR A 242 32.08 -0.04 46.99
C THR A 242 30.67 0.53 46.89
N ASP A 243 29.68 -0.14 47.49
CA ASP A 243 28.28 0.23 47.41
C ASP A 243 27.48 -0.05 48.67
N TYR A 244 26.23 0.42 48.69
CA TYR A 244 25.26 0.19 49.75
C TYR A 244 23.92 -0.22 49.15
N ASN A 245 23.39 -1.35 49.62
CA ASN A 245 22.07 -1.83 49.22
C ASN A 245 21.00 -1.27 50.18
N PHE A 246 20.16 -0.36 49.68
CA PHE A 246 19.11 0.30 50.47
C PHE A 246 17.95 -0.62 50.87
N GLU A 247 17.72 -1.72 50.13
CA GLU A 247 16.66 -2.68 50.44
C GLU A 247 17.09 -3.62 51.58
N THR A 248 18.32 -4.15 51.50
CA THR A 248 18.86 -5.09 52.51
C THR A 248 19.58 -4.40 53.66
N LYS A 249 19.81 -3.08 53.56
CA LYS A 249 20.59 -2.26 54.48
C LYS A 249 22.03 -2.74 54.72
N LYS A 250 22.66 -3.38 53.72
CA LYS A 250 24.03 -3.92 53.80
C LYS A 250 25.03 -3.15 52.93
N TRP A 251 26.27 -3.11 53.38
CA TRP A 251 27.41 -2.53 52.67
C TRP A 251 28.13 -3.59 51.84
N ALA A 252 28.34 -3.31 50.57
CA ALA A 252 29.18 -4.12 49.69
C ALA A 252 30.65 -3.75 49.94
N VAL A 253 31.43 -4.74 50.37
CA VAL A 253 32.85 -4.58 50.71
C VAL A 253 33.71 -5.56 49.93
N LEU A 254 34.89 -5.10 49.54
CA LEU A 254 35.91 -5.87 48.81
C LEU A 254 37.14 -6.02 49.70
N THR A 255 37.64 -7.24 49.90
CA THR A 255 38.80 -7.49 50.76
C THR A 255 40.11 -6.95 50.16
N LEU A 256 40.96 -6.38 51.00
CA LEU A 256 42.31 -5.90 50.64
C LEU A 256 43.39 -6.90 51.08
N ASP A 257 43.14 -8.19 50.86
CA ASP A 257 44.03 -9.31 51.18
C ASP A 257 44.73 -9.91 49.94
N GLY A 258 44.62 -9.23 48.79
CA GLY A 258 45.13 -9.71 47.50
C GLY A 258 44.21 -10.66 46.74
N LEU A 259 43.15 -11.18 47.39
CA LEU A 259 42.16 -12.09 46.78
C LEU A 259 40.91 -11.37 46.24
N GLN A 260 40.69 -10.10 46.62
CA GLN A 260 39.58 -9.25 46.15
C GLN A 260 38.20 -9.92 46.30
N ARG A 261 37.93 -10.53 47.47
CA ARG A 261 36.67 -11.21 47.77
C ARG A 261 35.58 -10.19 48.10
N THR A 262 34.39 -10.36 47.54
CA THR A 262 33.24 -9.46 47.76
C THR A 262 32.30 -10.02 48.82
N PHE A 263 31.93 -9.19 49.81
CA PHE A 263 30.98 -9.51 50.86
C PHE A 263 29.90 -8.43 51.01
N GLU A 264 28.71 -8.82 51.47
CA GLU A 264 27.67 -7.88 51.90
C GLU A 264 27.49 -7.97 53.40
N VAL A 265 27.77 -6.87 54.10
CA VAL A 265 27.83 -6.84 55.57
C VAL A 265 27.01 -5.70 56.17
N PRO A 266 26.30 -5.94 57.28
CA PRO A 266 25.63 -4.87 58.04
C PRO A 266 26.62 -3.81 58.54
N ARG A 267 26.11 -2.62 58.86
CA ARG A 267 26.91 -1.48 59.29
C ARG A 267 27.75 -1.74 60.56
N LEU A 268 27.26 -2.56 61.50
CA LEU A 268 28.02 -2.95 62.70
C LEU A 268 29.31 -3.74 62.42
N TYR A 269 29.43 -4.32 61.22
CA TYR A 269 30.59 -5.11 60.82
C TYR A 269 31.57 -4.34 59.92
N VAL A 270 31.32 -3.06 59.63
CA VAL A 270 32.19 -2.22 58.79
C VAL A 270 32.44 -0.89 59.45
N MET A 271 33.71 -0.55 59.68
CA MET A 271 34.16 0.76 60.13
C MET A 271 34.85 1.51 58.99
N PHE A 272 34.44 2.72 58.67
CA PHE A 272 35.13 3.57 57.69
C PHE A 272 36.38 4.21 58.30
N LYS A 273 37.46 4.38 57.53
CA LYS A 273 38.68 5.05 58.05
C LYS A 273 38.47 6.55 58.31
N ALA A 274 37.37 7.13 57.83
CA ALA A 274 37.00 8.54 58.03
C ALA A 274 35.99 8.77 59.19
N GLU A 275 35.72 7.76 60.02
CA GLU A 275 34.94 7.89 61.27
C GLU A 275 35.78 7.62 62.52
N ASP A 276 35.26 8.01 63.70
CA ASP A 276 35.96 7.84 64.98
C ASP A 276 35.91 6.38 65.45
N PRO A 277 37.06 5.68 65.56
CA PRO A 277 37.10 4.29 66.01
C PRO A 277 36.54 4.08 67.44
N ARG A 278 36.59 5.10 68.32
CA ARG A 278 36.02 5.03 69.68
C ARG A 278 34.52 5.00 69.63
N ASN A 279 33.93 5.84 68.78
CA ASN A 279 32.49 5.94 68.65
C ASN A 279 31.93 4.67 68.01
N PHE A 280 32.61 4.14 66.99
CA PHE A 280 32.26 2.86 66.39
C PHE A 280 32.37 1.70 67.38
N ALA A 281 33.44 1.62 68.19
CA ALA A 281 33.55 0.58 69.21
C ALA A 281 32.42 0.66 70.27
N LYS A 282 32.01 1.87 70.66
CA LYS A 282 30.83 2.09 71.55
C LYS A 282 29.52 1.65 70.91
N ARG A 283 29.34 1.92 69.61
CA ARG A 283 28.17 1.47 68.86
C ARG A 283 28.05 -0.06 68.89
N VAL A 284 29.16 -0.75 68.64
CA VAL A 284 29.22 -2.23 68.68
C VAL A 284 28.91 -2.75 70.09
N GLU A 285 29.51 -2.18 71.15
CA GLU A 285 29.22 -2.56 72.54
C GLU A 285 27.75 -2.31 72.90
N ALA A 286 27.19 -1.16 72.52
CA ALA A 286 25.79 -0.81 72.78
C ALA A 286 24.83 -1.80 72.11
N ALA A 287 25.10 -2.18 70.86
CA ALA A 287 24.31 -3.18 70.13
C ALA A 287 24.39 -4.55 70.80
N ILE A 288 25.58 -5.00 71.21
CA ILE A 288 25.76 -6.27 71.93
C ILE A 288 25.01 -6.26 73.25
N LYS A 289 25.11 -5.17 74.01
CA LYS A 289 24.41 -5.00 75.29
C LYS A 289 22.90 -4.98 75.10
N SER A 290 22.40 -4.24 74.12
CA SER A 290 20.96 -4.18 73.84
C SER A 290 20.43 -5.53 73.39
N ARG A 291 21.16 -6.25 72.52
CA ARG A 291 20.80 -7.62 72.15
C ARG A 291 20.72 -8.53 73.37
N TYR A 292 21.73 -8.47 74.23
CA TYR A 292 21.76 -9.25 75.46
C TYR A 292 20.56 -8.93 76.36
N ASP A 293 20.29 -7.65 76.62
CA ASP A 293 19.18 -7.20 77.46
C ASP A 293 17.81 -7.61 76.88
N THR A 294 17.63 -7.50 75.57
CA THR A 294 16.39 -7.90 74.88
C THR A 294 16.19 -9.41 74.86
N GLU A 295 17.20 -10.20 74.52
CA GLU A 295 17.07 -11.66 74.57
C GLU A 295 16.79 -12.13 76.01
N ASN A 296 17.40 -11.47 76.99
CA ASN A 296 17.18 -11.75 78.41
C ASN A 296 15.75 -11.36 78.85
N LEU A 297 15.19 -10.27 78.33
CA LEU A 297 13.79 -9.89 78.53
C LEU A 297 12.82 -10.89 77.87
N ILE A 298 13.09 -11.34 76.64
CA ILE A 298 12.27 -12.36 75.97
C ILE A 298 12.29 -13.66 76.78
N ARG A 299 13.45 -14.06 77.29
CA ARG A 299 13.57 -15.23 78.18
C ARG A 299 12.76 -15.02 79.46
N PHE A 300 12.81 -13.82 80.06
CA PHE A 300 12.01 -13.47 81.24
C PHE A 300 10.52 -13.61 80.98
N GLU A 301 10.00 -12.95 79.94
CA GLU A 301 8.58 -13.01 79.58
C GLU A 301 8.15 -14.43 79.19
N PHE A 302 8.99 -15.19 78.49
CA PHE A 302 8.71 -16.58 78.16
C PHE A 302 8.61 -17.47 79.41
N PHE A 303 9.57 -17.38 80.32
CA PHE A 303 9.51 -18.13 81.59
C PHE A 303 8.29 -17.73 82.42
N PHE A 304 7.94 -16.45 82.38
CA PHE A 304 6.78 -15.92 83.06
C PHE A 304 5.45 -16.37 82.43
N ASP A 305 5.34 -16.37 81.09
CA ASP A 305 4.16 -16.85 80.36
C ASP A 305 3.94 -18.35 80.50
N CYS A 306 5.02 -19.12 80.61
CA CYS A 306 4.96 -20.56 80.90
C CYS A 306 4.72 -20.85 82.39
N MET A 307 4.64 -19.83 83.26
CA MET A 307 4.39 -20.03 84.69
C MET A 307 2.92 -20.43 84.92
N PRO A 308 2.65 -21.57 85.58
CA PRO A 308 1.28 -21.95 85.90
C PRO A 308 0.68 -20.94 86.90
N LEU A 309 -0.45 -20.34 86.52
CA LEU A 309 -1.18 -19.37 87.36
C LEU A 309 -2.16 -20.04 88.34
N GLU A 310 -2.22 -21.36 88.34
CA GLU A 310 -3.07 -22.15 89.23
C GLU A 310 -2.62 -21.96 90.70
N GLY A 311 -3.52 -21.46 91.54
CA GLY A 311 -3.24 -21.18 92.96
C GLY A 311 -2.90 -19.72 93.30
N THR A 312 -2.79 -18.82 92.30
CA THR A 312 -2.65 -17.38 92.56
C THR A 312 -3.96 -16.79 93.12
N PRO A 313 -3.90 -15.95 94.19
CA PRO A 313 -5.10 -15.37 94.78
C PRO A 313 -5.78 -14.40 93.81
N PRO A 314 -7.13 -14.43 93.71
CA PRO A 314 -7.88 -13.49 92.87
C PRO A 314 -7.81 -12.06 93.43
N MET A 315 -8.09 -11.07 92.57
CA MET A 315 -8.07 -9.67 92.96
C MET A 315 -9.14 -9.39 94.01
N ASN A 316 -8.80 -8.53 94.99
CA ASN A 316 -9.76 -8.11 95.99
C ASN A 316 -10.97 -7.43 95.35
N ASP A 317 -12.16 -7.97 95.60
CA ASP A 317 -13.44 -7.47 95.07
C ASP A 317 -13.66 -5.97 95.33
N PHE A 318 -13.16 -5.44 96.44
CA PHE A 318 -13.24 -4.00 96.74
C PHE A 318 -12.48 -3.15 95.71
N LEU A 319 -11.28 -3.60 95.29
CA LEU A 319 -10.48 -2.89 94.30
C LEU A 319 -11.10 -3.00 92.91
N MET A 320 -11.63 -4.16 92.56
CA MET A 320 -12.34 -4.36 91.28
C MET A 320 -13.60 -3.49 91.17
N ASN A 321 -14.35 -3.35 92.26
CA ASN A 321 -15.51 -2.47 92.32
C ASN A 321 -15.09 -0.99 92.22
N ARG A 322 -13.99 -0.59 92.87
CA ARG A 322 -13.47 0.78 92.78
C ARG A 322 -12.98 1.13 91.36
N ILE A 323 -12.34 0.19 90.66
CA ILE A 323 -11.96 0.37 89.25
C ILE A 323 -13.22 0.52 88.39
N THR A 324 -14.21 -0.34 88.61
CA THR A 324 -15.51 -0.28 87.93
C THR A 324 -16.21 1.08 88.15
N GLU A 325 -16.18 1.60 89.37
CA GLU A 325 -16.75 2.91 89.71
C GLU A 325 -16.02 4.07 89.01
N LEU A 326 -14.68 4.07 88.99
CA LEU A 326 -13.89 5.09 88.30
C LEU A 326 -14.18 5.11 86.80
N ILE A 327 -14.30 3.93 86.17
CA ILE A 327 -14.66 3.79 84.76
C ILE A 327 -16.09 4.31 84.53
N SER A 328 -17.03 3.93 85.42
CA SER A 328 -18.44 4.34 85.31
C SER A 328 -18.65 5.87 85.38
N ASN A 329 -17.82 6.58 86.16
CA ASN A 329 -17.88 8.02 86.31
C ASN A 329 -17.37 8.76 85.06
N SER A 330 -16.55 8.11 84.23
CA SER A 330 -15.99 8.69 83.01
C SER A 330 -16.80 8.43 81.74
N LEU A 331 -17.43 7.25 81.63
CA LEU A 331 -18.07 6.76 80.39
C LEU A 331 -19.61 6.58 80.50
N GLY A 332 -20.18 6.79 81.70
CA GLY A 332 -21.62 6.71 81.97
C GLY A 332 -22.11 5.29 82.29
N LYS A 333 -23.16 5.20 83.13
CA LYS A 333 -23.64 3.94 83.74
C LYS A 333 -24.17 2.87 82.76
N LYS A 334 -24.44 3.22 81.50
CA LYS A 334 -24.94 2.28 80.47
C LYS A 334 -23.90 1.24 80.03
N TRP A 335 -22.61 1.56 80.14
CA TRP A 335 -21.52 0.70 79.67
C TRP A 335 -21.21 -0.49 80.57
N ILE A 336 -21.67 -0.47 81.83
CA ILE A 336 -21.31 -1.44 82.88
C ILE A 336 -21.88 -2.84 82.61
N PHE A 337 -22.91 -2.97 81.77
CA PHE A 337 -23.64 -4.22 81.53
C PHE A 337 -23.38 -4.85 80.15
N GLY A 338 -22.36 -4.38 79.42
CA GLY A 338 -21.99 -4.94 78.11
C GLY A 338 -21.00 -6.11 78.21
N GLU A 339 -21.04 -7.02 77.24
CA GLU A 339 -20.14 -8.17 77.12
C GLU A 339 -18.65 -7.76 77.10
N HIS A 340 -18.34 -6.61 76.49
CA HIS A 340 -16.99 -6.04 76.47
C HIS A 340 -16.49 -5.63 77.87
N PHE A 341 -17.39 -5.18 78.75
CA PHE A 341 -17.01 -4.81 80.12
C PHE A 341 -16.66 -6.06 80.95
N GLN A 342 -17.35 -7.17 80.72
CA GLN A 342 -17.06 -8.45 81.37
C GLN A 342 -15.70 -9.02 80.92
N LYS A 343 -15.40 -8.97 79.61
CA LYS A 343 -14.07 -9.33 79.07
C LYS A 343 -12.95 -8.47 79.67
N LEU A 344 -13.19 -7.16 79.80
CA LEU A 344 -12.26 -6.25 80.46
C LEU A 344 -12.04 -6.62 81.93
N LYS A 345 -13.11 -7.02 82.64
CA LYS A 345 -13.02 -7.46 84.02
C LYS A 345 -12.16 -8.72 84.16
N GLU A 346 -12.35 -9.68 83.26
CA GLU A 346 -11.54 -10.90 83.17
C GLU A 346 -10.07 -10.60 82.82
N GLU A 347 -9.83 -9.63 81.95
CA GLU A 347 -8.47 -9.17 81.61
C GLU A 347 -7.77 -8.49 82.79
N VAL A 348 -8.47 -7.63 83.54
CA VAL A 348 -7.93 -7.01 84.75
C VAL A 348 -7.59 -8.06 85.81
N GLU A 349 -8.46 -9.07 85.97
CA GLU A 349 -8.24 -10.19 86.88
C GLU A 349 -7.02 -11.04 86.47
N LEU A 350 -6.89 -11.34 85.18
CA LEU A 350 -5.75 -12.06 84.62
C LEU A 350 -4.45 -11.27 84.83
N ASN A 351 -4.47 -9.96 84.59
CA ASN A 351 -3.33 -9.07 84.80
C ASN A 351 -2.94 -9.00 86.28
N HIS A 352 -3.90 -9.05 87.21
CA HIS A 352 -3.62 -9.12 88.64
C HIS A 352 -2.87 -10.41 89.02
N LYS A 353 -3.37 -11.57 88.57
CA LYS A 353 -2.74 -12.87 88.81
C LYS A 353 -1.32 -12.92 88.23
N ARG A 354 -1.16 -12.39 87.01
CA ARG A 354 0.14 -12.20 86.38
C ARG A 354 1.06 -11.33 87.23
N ALA A 355 0.63 -10.16 87.69
CA ALA A 355 1.47 -9.28 88.51
C ALA A 355 1.94 -9.93 89.83
N ILE A 356 1.12 -10.79 90.44
CA ILE A 356 1.50 -11.56 91.64
C ILE A 356 2.54 -12.63 91.29
N ALA A 357 2.26 -13.44 90.27
CA ALA A 357 3.19 -14.47 89.79
C ALA A 357 4.55 -13.87 89.41
N GLU A 358 4.57 -12.67 88.80
CA GLU A 358 5.80 -11.96 88.44
C GLU A 358 6.59 -11.54 89.68
N MET A 359 5.92 -11.04 90.74
CA MET A 359 6.56 -10.69 92.00
C MET A 359 7.18 -11.91 92.68
N GLU A 360 6.49 -13.05 92.67
CA GLU A 360 7.01 -14.30 93.22
C GLU A 360 8.20 -14.82 92.40
N PHE A 361 8.08 -14.82 91.07
CA PHE A 361 9.14 -15.20 90.15
C PHE A 361 10.41 -14.37 90.40
N ARG A 362 10.30 -13.04 90.43
CA ARG A 362 11.44 -12.14 90.74
C ARG A 362 12.06 -12.44 92.10
N ASN A 363 11.24 -12.64 93.14
CA ASN A 363 11.70 -12.92 94.50
C ASN A 363 12.50 -14.24 94.60
N VAL A 364 12.14 -15.27 93.80
CA VAL A 364 12.88 -16.54 93.72
C VAL A 364 14.23 -16.34 93.03
N PHE A 365 14.27 -15.65 91.89
CA PHE A 365 15.49 -15.44 91.11
C PHE A 365 16.45 -14.42 91.74
N GLU A 366 15.96 -13.42 92.49
CA GLU A 366 16.79 -12.45 93.21
C GLU A 366 17.43 -13.04 94.49
N LYS A 367 16.80 -14.04 95.11
CA LYS A 367 17.29 -14.66 96.36
C LYS A 367 18.14 -15.92 96.16
N SER A 368 17.99 -16.62 95.05
CA SER A 368 18.71 -17.86 94.79
C SER A 368 20.09 -17.63 94.16
N THR A 369 21.13 -18.25 94.72
CA THR A 369 22.49 -18.24 94.16
C THR A 369 22.68 -19.23 93.00
N GLU A 370 21.69 -20.06 92.72
CA GLU A 370 21.72 -21.16 91.75
C GLU A 370 21.49 -20.68 90.30
N TYR A 371 20.90 -19.48 90.13
CA TYR A 371 20.47 -18.92 88.83
C TYR A 371 21.29 -17.71 88.36
N LYS A 372 22.59 -17.62 88.70
CA LYS A 372 23.48 -16.47 88.36
C LYS A 372 23.69 -16.18 86.87
N TYR A 373 23.18 -17.05 85.99
CA TYR A 373 23.26 -16.93 84.52
C TYR A 373 22.09 -16.17 83.90
N PHE A 374 21.06 -15.86 84.68
CA PHE A 374 19.87 -15.13 84.24
C PHE A 374 19.78 -13.81 85.00
N ASN A 375 19.82 -12.70 84.27
CA ASN A 375 19.69 -11.38 84.88
C ASN A 375 18.21 -10.99 84.88
N VAL A 376 17.61 -10.80 86.05
CA VAL A 376 16.22 -10.35 86.11
C VAL A 376 16.13 -8.91 85.55
N PRO A 377 15.35 -8.65 84.48
CA PRO A 377 15.23 -7.31 83.90
C PRO A 377 14.69 -6.33 84.94
N GLN A 378 15.23 -5.11 85.03
CA GLN A 378 14.69 -4.12 85.97
C GLN A 378 13.27 -3.72 85.56
N ARG A 379 12.34 -3.65 86.52
CA ARG A 379 11.02 -3.05 86.27
C ARG A 379 11.23 -1.61 85.82
N GLU A 380 10.54 -1.20 84.76
CA GLU A 380 10.45 0.22 84.40
C GLU A 380 10.02 0.99 85.65
N LYS A 381 10.84 1.96 86.07
CA LYS A 381 10.45 2.80 87.20
C LYS A 381 9.13 3.48 86.81
N PRO A 382 8.10 3.46 87.67
CA PRO A 382 6.89 4.24 87.40
C PRO A 382 7.34 5.67 87.12
N ARG A 383 6.90 6.23 85.99
CA ARG A 383 7.27 7.58 85.59
C ARG A 383 7.02 8.50 86.78
N GLU A 384 8.08 9.07 87.37
CA GLU A 384 7.89 10.09 88.39
C GLU A 384 7.11 11.23 87.73
N HIS A 385 5.87 11.44 88.15
CA HIS A 385 5.10 12.62 87.77
C HIS A 385 5.75 13.84 88.43
N LYS A 386 6.86 14.30 87.87
CA LYS A 386 7.33 15.66 88.10
C LYS A 386 6.31 16.57 87.43
N LYS A 387 5.77 17.54 88.18
CA LYS A 387 5.09 18.67 87.56
C LYS A 387 6.13 19.37 86.70
N VAL A 388 6.03 19.21 85.39
CA VAL A 388 6.79 20.03 84.45
C VAL A 388 6.21 21.43 84.58
N GLU A 389 7.04 22.37 85.01
CA GLU A 389 6.68 23.78 85.07
C GLU A 389 6.57 24.27 83.62
N THR A 390 5.35 24.30 83.06
CA THR A 390 5.12 24.63 81.65
C THR A 390 5.32 26.11 81.33
N GLY A 391 5.65 26.95 82.32
CA GLY A 391 5.76 28.40 82.17
C GLY A 391 4.42 29.11 81.93
N ILE A 392 3.29 28.40 81.91
CA ILE A 392 1.97 28.97 81.62
C ILE A 392 1.38 29.56 82.90
N SER A 393 1.33 30.89 82.97
CA SER A 393 0.90 31.66 84.15
C SER A 393 -0.59 31.55 84.48
N ASN A 394 -1.47 31.25 83.52
CA ASN A 394 -2.90 31.05 83.76
C ASN A 394 -3.54 30.01 82.83
N PHE A 395 -3.52 28.74 83.23
CA PHE A 395 -4.06 27.62 82.46
C PHE A 395 -5.52 27.80 82.04
N GLN A 396 -6.38 28.41 82.88
CA GLN A 396 -7.80 28.59 82.54
C GLN A 396 -8.02 29.61 81.41
N GLN A 397 -7.20 30.66 81.34
CA GLN A 397 -7.25 31.61 80.22
C GLN A 397 -6.74 30.97 78.93
N VAL A 398 -5.64 30.22 79.01
CA VAL A 398 -5.11 29.48 77.84
C VAL A 398 -6.10 28.40 77.37
N GLN A 399 -6.75 27.69 78.29
CA GLN A 399 -7.79 26.71 77.95
C GLN A 399 -9.01 27.36 77.28
N LYS A 400 -9.46 28.53 77.76
CA LYS A 400 -10.55 29.30 77.13
C LYS A 400 -10.16 29.83 75.77
N TYR A 401 -8.94 30.37 75.64
CA TYR A 401 -8.40 30.84 74.36
C TYR A 401 -8.24 29.70 73.36
N TYR A 402 -7.69 28.56 73.80
CA TYR A 402 -7.55 27.36 72.97
C TYR A 402 -8.92 26.81 72.55
N GLY A 403 -9.89 26.77 73.47
CA GLY A 403 -11.27 26.42 73.17
C GLY A 403 -11.97 27.43 72.24
N TRP A 404 -11.55 28.69 72.19
CA TRP A 404 -12.08 29.72 71.27
C TRP A 404 -11.42 29.68 69.89
N TYR A 405 -10.11 29.41 69.84
CA TYR A 405 -9.33 29.37 68.61
C TYR A 405 -9.48 28.04 67.87
N ASN A 406 -9.48 26.91 68.59
CA ASN A 406 -9.54 25.59 67.99
C ASN A 406 -10.93 25.32 67.38
N ILE A 407 -10.95 24.64 66.23
CA ILE A 407 -12.15 24.16 65.54
C ILE A 407 -12.62 22.80 66.10
N TYR A 408 -11.70 21.97 66.60
CA TYR A 408 -11.98 20.62 67.12
C TYR A 408 -12.40 20.62 68.59
N VAL A 409 -13.40 21.43 68.92
CA VAL A 409 -13.92 21.57 70.29
C VAL A 409 -15.06 20.57 70.55
N ILE A 410 -15.67 20.08 69.48
CA ILE A 410 -16.87 19.22 69.50
C ILE A 410 -16.56 17.96 68.66
N PRO A 411 -16.85 16.73 69.15
CA PRO A 411 -16.56 15.47 68.44
C PRO A 411 -17.09 15.43 66.99
N GLU A 412 -18.25 16.03 66.75
CA GLU A 412 -18.94 16.12 65.47
C GLU A 412 -18.10 16.88 64.42
N THR A 413 -17.31 17.88 64.83
CA THR A 413 -16.41 18.61 63.92
C THR A 413 -15.22 17.76 63.48
N TYR A 414 -14.72 16.90 64.36
CA TYR A 414 -13.68 15.91 64.02
C TYR A 414 -14.23 14.83 63.08
N LEU A 415 -15.42 14.29 63.40
CA LEU A 415 -16.10 13.32 62.54
C LEU A 415 -16.38 13.89 61.14
N ALA A 416 -16.92 15.11 61.06
CA ALA A 416 -17.14 15.80 59.79
C ALA A 416 -15.85 15.94 58.97
N MET A 417 -14.75 16.37 59.61
CA MET A 417 -13.46 16.49 58.94
C MET A 417 -12.88 15.13 58.53
N SER A 418 -13.09 14.08 59.33
CA SER A 418 -12.63 12.73 59.01
C SER A 418 -13.31 12.17 57.75
N TYR A 419 -14.62 12.41 57.59
CA TYR A 419 -15.35 12.06 56.37
C TYR A 419 -14.90 12.89 55.17
N VAL A 420 -14.67 14.20 55.36
CA VAL A 420 -14.13 15.07 54.30
C VAL A 420 -12.77 14.56 53.81
N VAL A 421 -11.88 14.20 54.73
CA VAL A 421 -10.55 13.65 54.39
C VAL A 421 -10.69 12.29 53.69
N GLY A 422 -11.56 11.41 54.17
CA GLY A 422 -11.82 10.11 53.53
C GLY A 422 -12.30 10.24 52.08
N GLU A 423 -13.27 11.12 51.82
CA GLU A 423 -13.75 11.38 50.45
C GLU A 423 -12.71 12.11 49.58
N CYS A 424 -11.89 12.97 50.18
CA CYS A 424 -10.76 13.60 49.49
C CYS A 424 -9.72 12.56 49.04
N LEU A 425 -9.34 11.62 49.91
CA LEU A 425 -8.36 10.57 49.58
C LEU A 425 -8.86 9.64 48.46
N LYS A 426 -10.16 9.28 48.48
CA LYS A 426 -10.77 8.49 47.39
C LYS A 426 -10.68 9.22 46.06
N MET A 427 -10.96 10.52 46.05
CA MET A 427 -10.88 11.31 44.82
C MET A 427 -9.44 11.49 44.31
N SER A 428 -8.44 11.63 45.20
CA SER A 428 -7.04 11.76 44.75
C SER A 428 -6.48 10.53 44.02
N GLN A 429 -7.14 9.38 44.13
CA GLN A 429 -6.76 8.13 43.46
C GLN A 429 -7.36 7.97 42.05
N VAL A 430 -8.30 8.83 41.66
CA VAL A 430 -8.91 8.80 40.32
C VAL A 430 -7.98 9.51 39.33
N SER A 431 -7.81 8.96 38.13
CA SER A 431 -7.01 9.57 37.05
C SER A 431 -7.88 10.35 36.07
N LEU A 432 -7.44 11.54 35.64
CA LEU A 432 -8.10 12.30 34.56
C LEU A 432 -7.99 11.63 33.20
N PHE A 433 -6.93 10.84 33.00
CA PHE A 433 -6.59 10.24 31.72
C PHE A 433 -6.70 8.71 31.79
N THR A 434 -7.02 8.11 30.64
CA THR A 434 -6.93 6.66 30.46
C THR A 434 -5.46 6.27 30.42
N ALA A 435 -5.04 5.42 31.35
CA ALA A 435 -3.64 4.99 31.51
C ALA A 435 -3.34 3.60 30.94
N ASN A 436 -4.36 2.79 30.63
CA ASN A 436 -4.20 1.41 30.19
C ASN A 436 -5.13 1.09 29.01
N TYR A 437 -4.52 0.64 27.91
CA TYR A 437 -5.21 0.25 26.66
C TYR A 437 -5.17 -1.27 26.42
N GLY A 438 -4.64 -2.04 27.38
CA GLY A 438 -4.47 -3.48 27.27
C GLY A 438 -3.47 -3.86 26.18
N THR A 439 -3.78 -4.92 25.43
CA THR A 439 -2.99 -5.40 24.29
C THR A 439 -3.35 -4.73 22.96
N LYS A 440 -4.29 -3.76 22.97
CA LYS A 440 -4.81 -3.12 21.75
C LYS A 440 -4.08 -1.82 21.47
N TYR A 441 -3.71 -1.64 20.21
CA TYR A 441 -3.25 -0.37 19.64
C TYR A 441 -4.47 0.43 19.18
N VAL A 442 -4.46 1.75 19.38
CA VAL A 442 -5.60 2.62 19.07
C VAL A 442 -5.26 3.59 17.96
N THR A 443 -6.27 3.98 17.18
CA THR A 443 -6.12 5.10 16.23
C THR A 443 -6.12 6.44 16.99
N LEU A 444 -5.70 7.52 16.33
CA LEU A 444 -5.70 8.86 16.96
C LEU A 444 -7.10 9.31 17.38
N GLU A 445 -8.12 8.99 16.58
CA GLU A 445 -9.52 9.33 16.86
C GLU A 445 -10.08 8.54 18.05
N GLU A 446 -9.78 7.24 18.13
CA GLU A 446 -10.17 6.42 19.27
C GLU A 446 -9.47 6.86 20.55
N PHE A 447 -8.18 7.19 20.47
CA PHE A 447 -7.44 7.76 21.60
C PHE A 447 -8.08 9.06 22.09
N GLU A 448 -8.40 9.98 21.18
CA GLU A 448 -9.09 11.23 21.51
C GLU A 448 -10.44 10.97 22.18
N ALA A 449 -11.27 10.11 21.59
CA ALA A 449 -12.59 9.78 22.12
C ALA A 449 -12.52 9.19 23.54
N LEU A 450 -11.58 8.23 23.76
CA LEU A 450 -11.39 7.59 25.06
C LEU A 450 -10.90 8.59 26.13
N GLN A 451 -9.97 9.48 25.79
CA GLN A 451 -9.48 10.48 26.74
C GLN A 451 -10.55 11.51 27.09
N ILE A 452 -11.33 11.98 26.12
CA ILE A 452 -12.48 12.89 26.35
C ILE A 452 -13.54 12.20 27.22
N GLN A 453 -13.85 10.93 26.93
CA GLN A 453 -14.83 10.17 27.70
C GLN A 453 -14.42 10.03 29.17
N THR A 454 -13.18 9.59 29.43
CA THR A 454 -12.66 9.45 30.81
C THR A 454 -12.64 10.78 31.53
N THR A 455 -12.10 11.83 30.90
CA THR A 455 -12.09 13.18 31.46
C THR A 455 -13.52 13.63 31.83
N SER A 456 -14.49 13.43 30.94
CA SER A 456 -15.89 13.80 31.16
C SER A 456 -16.54 13.03 32.32
N ILE A 457 -16.29 11.73 32.44
CA ILE A 457 -16.79 10.89 33.54
C ILE A 457 -16.25 11.40 34.88
N VAL A 458 -14.94 11.63 34.96
CA VAL A 458 -14.30 12.10 36.20
C VAL A 458 -14.76 13.52 36.55
N MET A 459 -14.91 14.40 35.55
CA MET A 459 -15.44 15.75 35.76
C MET A 459 -16.91 15.73 36.20
N LYS A 460 -17.74 14.80 35.71
CA LYS A 460 -19.12 14.61 36.16
C LYS A 460 -19.16 14.14 37.62
N GLN A 461 -18.28 13.23 38.01
CA GLN A 461 -18.13 12.77 39.39
C GLN A 461 -17.69 13.93 40.31
N MET A 462 -16.71 14.73 39.90
CA MET A 462 -16.22 15.87 40.67
C MET A 462 -17.24 17.00 40.83
N LYS A 463 -17.97 17.36 39.76
CA LYS A 463 -18.97 18.44 39.77
C LYS A 463 -20.29 18.03 40.44
N GLY A 464 -20.56 16.74 40.55
CA GLY A 464 -21.80 16.19 41.11
C GLY A 464 -21.55 15.42 42.41
N SER A 465 -21.35 14.11 42.28
CA SER A 465 -21.38 13.17 43.42
C SER A 465 -20.37 13.50 44.52
N TRP A 466 -19.16 13.97 44.18
CA TRP A 466 -18.17 14.34 45.19
C TRP A 466 -18.64 15.53 46.03
N LEU A 467 -19.16 16.59 45.40
CA LEU A 467 -19.70 17.74 46.10
C LEU A 467 -20.94 17.36 46.92
N GLU A 468 -21.88 16.61 46.34
CA GLU A 468 -23.09 16.17 47.03
C GLU A 468 -22.77 15.32 48.26
N THR A 469 -21.80 14.41 48.15
CA THR A 469 -21.37 13.54 49.27
C THR A 469 -20.70 14.34 50.37
N LEU A 470 -19.83 15.30 50.03
CA LEU A 470 -19.20 16.19 51.02
C LEU A 470 -20.25 17.06 51.73
N VAL A 471 -21.19 17.64 50.97
CA VAL A 471 -22.32 18.42 51.53
C VAL A 471 -23.15 17.55 52.47
N PHE A 472 -23.50 16.34 52.05
CA PHE A 472 -24.26 15.40 52.87
C PHE A 472 -23.53 15.04 54.17
N ASN A 473 -22.26 14.64 54.09
CA ASN A 473 -21.48 14.24 55.26
C ASN A 473 -21.29 15.39 56.25
N ILE A 474 -21.00 16.60 55.76
CA ILE A 474 -20.85 17.78 56.63
C ILE A 474 -22.19 18.15 57.28
N ARG A 475 -23.30 18.10 56.52
CA ARG A 475 -24.64 18.39 57.04
C ARG A 475 -25.11 17.34 58.05
N MET A 476 -24.80 16.05 57.82
CA MET A 476 -25.14 14.97 58.74
C MET A 476 -24.47 15.17 60.12
N CYS A 477 -23.22 15.64 60.13
CA CYS A 477 -22.49 15.85 61.40
C CYS A 477 -22.81 17.19 62.08
N LEU A 478 -22.94 18.28 61.31
CA LEU A 478 -23.02 19.64 61.88
C LEU A 478 -24.43 20.25 61.81
N GLY A 479 -25.38 19.62 61.13
CA GLY A 479 -26.72 20.16 60.90
C GLY A 479 -27.58 20.30 62.15
N ASP A 480 -27.41 19.38 63.11
CA ASP A 480 -28.21 19.32 64.34
C ASP A 480 -27.64 20.19 65.48
N LEU A 481 -26.50 20.84 65.28
CA LEU A 481 -25.78 21.58 66.34
C LEU A 481 -26.44 22.91 66.79
N GLY A 482 -27.57 23.31 66.19
CA GLY A 482 -28.37 24.45 66.63
C GLY A 482 -27.63 25.80 66.65
N LYS A 483 -28.09 26.75 67.49
CA LYS A 483 -27.49 28.09 67.61
C LYS A 483 -26.16 28.02 68.36
N GLY A 484 -25.06 28.35 67.70
CA GLY A 484 -23.72 28.32 68.28
C GLY A 484 -22.62 28.70 67.28
N TRP A 485 -21.37 28.35 67.58
CA TRP A 485 -20.20 28.68 66.76
C TRP A 485 -20.19 28.02 65.37
N PHE A 486 -21.02 26.99 65.17
CA PHE A 486 -21.17 26.18 63.95
C PHE A 486 -22.61 26.25 63.38
N ASP A 487 -23.28 27.40 63.49
CA ASP A 487 -24.65 27.57 63.00
C ASP A 487 -24.73 27.59 61.46
N MET A 488 -25.31 26.54 60.88
CA MET A 488 -25.48 26.37 59.43
C MET A 488 -26.64 27.22 58.85
N ASN A 489 -27.48 27.81 59.71
CA ASN A 489 -28.62 28.65 59.31
C ASN A 489 -28.32 30.17 59.40
N GLU A 490 -27.04 30.55 59.60
CA GLU A 490 -26.61 31.95 59.69
C GLU A 490 -27.05 32.76 58.45
N LYS A 491 -27.52 33.99 58.69
CA LYS A 491 -28.05 34.89 57.66
C LYS A 491 -27.15 36.10 57.42
N ASN A 492 -26.30 36.46 58.39
CA ASN A 492 -25.38 37.59 58.27
C ASN A 492 -23.98 37.12 57.83
N PHE A 493 -23.49 37.69 56.73
CA PHE A 493 -22.17 37.40 56.19
C PHE A 493 -21.03 37.87 57.11
N GLU A 494 -21.20 39.00 57.81
CA GLU A 494 -20.18 39.52 58.73
C GLU A 494 -19.97 38.59 59.94
N THR A 495 -21.07 38.03 60.47
CA THR A 495 -21.01 37.04 61.55
C THR A 495 -20.37 35.74 61.09
N TYR A 496 -20.67 35.33 59.85
CA TYR A 496 -20.08 34.14 59.24
C TYR A 496 -18.55 34.28 59.11
N GLU A 497 -18.03 35.38 58.59
CA GLU A 497 -16.59 35.59 58.36
C GLU A 497 -15.74 35.43 59.63
N ILE A 498 -16.25 35.85 60.79
CA ILE A 498 -15.55 35.72 62.08
C ILE A 498 -15.87 34.43 62.86
N SER A 499 -16.73 33.57 62.31
CA SER A 499 -17.20 32.34 62.97
C SER A 499 -16.16 31.20 62.93
N LYS A 500 -16.35 30.18 63.78
CA LYS A 500 -15.59 28.92 63.66
C LYS A 500 -16.03 28.11 62.44
N LEU A 501 -17.27 28.27 62.01
CA LEU A 501 -17.80 27.63 60.81
C LEU A 501 -17.05 28.06 59.55
N LYS A 502 -16.75 29.35 59.38
CA LYS A 502 -15.93 29.85 58.28
C LYS A 502 -14.54 29.21 58.27
N ARG A 503 -13.87 29.17 59.42
CA ARG A 503 -12.53 28.54 59.56
C ARG A 503 -12.55 27.04 59.25
N PHE A 504 -13.60 26.34 59.69
CA PHE A 504 -13.82 24.94 59.32
C PHE A 504 -14.03 24.77 57.81
N MET A 505 -14.85 25.63 57.20
CA MET A 505 -15.14 25.60 55.77
C MET A 505 -13.92 26.00 54.91
N ASP A 506 -13.06 26.90 55.38
CA ASP A 506 -11.76 27.20 54.77
C ASP A 506 -10.81 26.00 54.82
N LEU A 507 -10.79 25.27 55.93
CA LEU A 507 -10.02 24.03 56.02
C LEU A 507 -10.55 22.96 55.05
N VAL A 508 -11.87 22.81 54.94
CA VAL A 508 -12.50 21.93 53.93
C VAL A 508 -12.09 22.36 52.51
N LYS A 509 -12.15 23.67 52.21
CA LYS A 509 -11.71 24.22 50.93
C LYS A 509 -10.24 23.88 50.63
N PHE A 510 -9.32 24.09 51.57
CA PHE A 510 -7.90 23.78 51.38
C PHE A 510 -7.65 22.29 51.20
N ARG A 511 -8.37 21.43 51.94
CA ARG A 511 -8.30 19.97 51.75
C ARG A 511 -8.75 19.58 50.35
N MET A 512 -9.86 20.12 49.86
CA MET A 512 -10.32 19.87 48.49
C MET A 512 -9.36 20.41 47.43
N GLN A 513 -8.79 21.59 47.62
CA GLN A 513 -7.77 22.15 46.70
C GLN A 513 -6.50 21.29 46.65
N HIS A 514 -6.03 20.81 47.81
CA HIS A 514 -4.90 19.90 47.88
C HIS A 514 -5.18 18.57 47.19
N THR A 515 -6.38 17.99 47.38
CA THR A 515 -6.83 16.80 46.66
C THR A 515 -6.83 16.99 45.15
N LEU A 516 -7.37 18.12 44.67
CA LEU A 516 -7.37 18.43 43.23
C LEU A 516 -5.95 18.56 42.68
N ARG A 517 -5.04 19.17 43.45
CA ARG A 517 -3.63 19.26 43.08
C ARG A 517 -2.98 17.88 42.97
N LEU A 518 -3.14 17.02 43.97
CA LEU A 518 -2.61 15.65 43.95
C LEU A 518 -3.19 14.81 42.79
N LEU A 519 -4.50 14.91 42.57
CA LEU A 519 -5.18 14.25 41.45
C LEU A 519 -4.56 14.66 40.11
N VAL A 520 -4.36 15.96 39.91
CA VAL A 520 -3.75 16.50 38.69
C VAL A 520 -2.30 16.04 38.57
N GLU A 521 -1.47 16.20 39.59
CA GLU A 521 -0.07 15.78 39.57
C GLU A 521 0.08 14.28 39.24
N ASN A 522 -0.69 13.40 39.90
CA ASN A 522 -0.67 11.96 39.65
C ASN A 522 -1.15 11.61 38.22
N SER A 523 -2.21 12.27 37.76
CA SER A 523 -2.75 12.08 36.41
C SER A 523 -1.76 12.52 35.34
N LEU A 524 -1.07 13.65 35.55
CA LEU A 524 -0.07 14.18 34.62
C LEU A 524 1.17 13.28 34.55
N GLN A 525 1.65 12.76 35.69
CA GLN A 525 2.76 11.83 35.71
C GLN A 525 2.43 10.51 34.99
N THR A 526 1.20 10.02 35.15
CA THR A 526 0.75 8.81 34.45
C THR A 526 0.60 9.06 32.95
N PHE A 527 0.05 10.21 32.56
CA PHE A 527 -0.13 10.59 31.16
C PHE A 527 1.21 10.82 30.44
N ILE A 528 2.17 11.50 31.08
CA ILE A 528 3.49 11.72 30.48
C ILE A 528 4.26 10.40 30.35
N THR A 529 4.20 9.53 31.36
CA THR A 529 4.85 8.21 31.31
C THR A 529 4.29 7.38 30.16
N LEU A 530 2.97 7.39 29.98
CA LEU A 530 2.32 6.71 28.85
C LEU A 530 2.83 7.25 27.50
N VAL A 531 2.83 8.57 27.31
CA VAL A 531 3.07 9.23 26.02
C VAL A 531 4.56 9.32 25.66
N GLU A 532 5.45 9.56 26.63
CA GLU A 532 6.88 9.81 26.41
C GLU A 532 7.71 8.52 26.37
N THR A 533 7.40 7.51 27.18
CA THR A 533 8.21 6.27 27.29
C THR A 533 8.38 5.52 25.95
N PRO A 534 7.35 5.40 25.10
CA PRO A 534 7.52 4.81 23.76
C PRO A 534 8.41 5.65 22.83
N CYS A 535 8.54 6.95 23.07
CA CYS A 535 9.31 7.87 22.22
C CYS A 535 10.80 7.95 22.59
N ILE A 536 11.21 7.41 23.75
CA ILE A 536 12.59 7.49 24.26
C ILE A 536 13.65 7.10 23.21
N PRO A 537 13.50 5.98 22.46
CA PRO A 537 14.49 5.60 21.45
C PRO A 537 14.66 6.61 20.31
N CYS A 538 13.66 7.46 20.06
CA CYS A 538 13.69 8.44 18.97
C CYS A 538 14.30 9.78 19.39
N LEU A 539 14.57 10.03 20.68
CA LEU A 539 14.97 11.35 21.18
C LEU A 539 16.34 11.82 20.67
N GLU A 540 17.23 10.88 20.38
CA GLU A 540 18.61 11.16 19.94
C GLU A 540 18.76 11.18 18.40
N VAL A 541 17.65 11.14 17.66
CA VAL A 541 17.67 11.12 16.19
C VAL A 541 17.93 12.52 15.62
N GLU A 542 18.92 12.61 14.71
CA GLU A 542 19.25 13.82 13.95
C GLU A 542 18.21 14.10 12.85
N ASP A 543 18.05 15.37 12.46
CA ASP A 543 16.97 15.79 11.54
C ASP A 543 17.15 15.27 10.09
N ASP A 544 18.37 14.86 9.72
CA ASP A 544 18.77 14.32 8.43
C ASP A 544 18.81 12.78 8.39
N PHE A 545 18.22 12.12 9.38
CA PHE A 545 18.18 10.66 9.47
C PHE A 545 17.49 10.01 8.25
N GLU A 546 18.20 9.11 7.59
CA GLU A 546 17.67 8.19 6.57
C GLU A 546 17.51 6.78 7.16
N TRP A 547 16.44 6.07 6.80
CA TRP A 547 16.13 4.77 7.41
C TRP A 547 17.08 3.67 6.95
N GLY A 548 17.38 3.62 5.65
CA GLY A 548 18.24 2.59 5.06
C GLY A 548 17.50 1.33 4.61
N ARG A 549 18.25 0.24 4.40
CA ARG A 549 17.77 -0.95 3.65
C ARG A 549 17.05 -2.01 4.49
N ASP A 550 17.11 -1.94 5.82
CA ASP A 550 16.44 -2.91 6.70
C ASP A 550 15.03 -2.42 7.06
N PHE A 551 14.04 -2.91 6.33
CA PHE A 551 12.64 -2.59 6.61
C PHE A 551 12.03 -3.48 7.70
N VAL A 552 12.70 -4.55 8.13
CA VAL A 552 12.11 -5.54 9.03
C VAL A 552 12.41 -5.21 10.48
N ASN A 553 13.66 -4.86 10.79
CA ASN A 553 14.08 -4.57 12.14
C ASN A 553 14.15 -3.06 12.37
N SER A 554 13.31 -2.57 13.27
CA SER A 554 13.37 -1.16 13.69
C SER A 554 14.44 -0.96 14.75
N PRO A 555 15.31 0.05 14.62
CA PRO A 555 16.23 0.46 15.68
C PRO A 555 15.52 1.24 16.82
N PHE A 556 14.25 1.63 16.62
CA PHE A 556 13.50 2.50 17.54
C PHE A 556 12.47 1.76 18.39
N VAL A 557 12.76 0.50 18.74
CA VAL A 557 11.87 -0.31 19.59
C VAL A 557 12.11 0.03 21.07
N SER A 558 11.07 0.54 21.73
CA SER A 558 11.09 0.80 23.17
C SER A 558 10.76 -0.47 23.98
N LYS A 559 11.16 -0.48 25.25
CA LYS A 559 10.69 -1.50 26.22
C LYS A 559 9.20 -1.37 26.53
N ALA A 560 8.63 -0.19 26.32
CA ALA A 560 7.19 0.05 26.43
C ALA A 560 6.48 -0.22 25.10
N SER A 561 5.26 -0.77 25.16
CA SER A 561 4.45 -1.04 23.97
C SER A 561 4.04 0.26 23.27
N PRO A 562 4.04 0.30 21.92
CA PRO A 562 3.53 1.44 21.18
C PRO A 562 2.02 1.63 21.44
N ILE A 563 1.54 2.86 21.28
CA ILE A 563 0.15 3.24 21.58
C ILE A 563 -0.67 3.25 20.29
N PHE A 564 -0.13 3.83 19.24
CA PHE A 564 -0.89 4.21 18.06
C PHE A 564 -0.71 3.21 16.94
N ILE A 565 -1.81 2.86 16.25
CA ILE A 565 -1.74 2.11 15.00
C ILE A 565 -1.85 3.05 13.80
N LEU A 566 -0.95 2.87 12.83
CA LEU A 566 -0.94 3.58 11.55
C LEU A 566 -0.93 2.56 10.42
N GLN A 567 -1.64 2.85 9.32
CA GLN A 567 -1.51 2.06 8.09
C GLN A 567 -0.66 2.82 7.09
N LEU A 568 0.33 2.14 6.51
CA LEU A 568 1.12 2.69 5.42
C LEU A 568 0.39 2.44 4.08
N LYS A 569 0.08 3.52 3.38
CA LYS A 569 -0.56 3.52 2.06
C LYS A 569 0.37 4.16 1.05
N MET A 570 0.07 4.03 -0.23
CA MET A 570 0.86 4.59 -1.32
C MET A 570 -0.03 5.27 -2.35
N ASN A 571 0.44 6.36 -2.92
CA ASN A 571 -0.15 7.08 -4.05
C ASN A 571 0.92 7.36 -5.12
N GLU A 572 0.59 8.21 -6.11
CA GLU A 572 1.49 8.61 -7.19
C GLU A 572 2.73 9.38 -6.71
N GLU A 573 2.65 10.09 -5.57
CA GLU A 573 3.75 10.89 -5.03
C GLU A 573 4.68 10.08 -4.08
N GLY A 574 4.17 9.00 -3.49
CA GLY A 574 4.94 8.10 -2.62
C GLY A 574 4.09 7.45 -1.53
N ALA A 575 4.76 6.88 -0.51
CA ALA A 575 4.07 6.30 0.63
C ALA A 575 3.66 7.38 1.66
N TYR A 576 2.46 7.23 2.22
CA TYR A 576 1.88 8.12 3.22
C TYR A 576 1.11 7.32 4.28
N TYR A 577 0.93 7.91 5.45
CA TYR A 577 0.22 7.27 6.56
C TYR A 577 -1.28 7.57 6.54
N SER A 578 -2.09 6.63 7.04
CA SER A 578 -3.54 6.78 7.19
C SER A 578 -3.97 8.03 7.94
N THR A 579 -3.14 8.47 8.91
CA THR A 579 -3.33 9.70 9.66
C THR A 579 -2.05 10.52 9.56
N GLN A 580 -2.18 11.82 9.33
CA GLN A 580 -1.02 12.72 9.23
C GLN A 580 -0.24 12.74 10.57
N PRO A 581 1.07 12.43 10.56
CA PRO A 581 1.88 12.38 11.79
C PRO A 581 1.89 13.67 12.62
N GLU A 582 1.79 14.82 11.98
CA GLU A 582 1.78 16.14 12.63
C GLU A 582 0.56 16.38 13.52
N LEU A 583 -0.54 15.65 13.30
CA LEU A 583 -1.77 15.80 14.07
C LEU A 583 -1.65 15.23 15.49
N PHE A 584 -0.82 14.19 15.69
CA PHE A 584 -0.67 13.55 17.00
C PHE A 584 -0.23 14.55 18.07
N LYS A 585 0.80 15.35 17.76
CA LYS A 585 1.30 16.42 18.63
C LYS A 585 0.19 17.42 19.01
N LYS A 586 -0.58 17.87 18.01
CA LYS A 586 -1.65 18.88 18.20
C LYS A 586 -2.81 18.33 19.05
N VAL A 587 -3.22 17.09 18.80
CA VAL A 587 -4.33 16.43 19.50
C VAL A 587 -3.95 16.14 20.95
N ILE A 588 -2.76 15.57 21.20
CA ILE A 588 -2.27 15.27 22.56
C ILE A 588 -2.19 16.56 23.39
N LEU A 589 -1.65 17.65 22.82
CA LEU A 589 -1.57 18.95 23.49
C LEU A 589 -2.96 19.51 23.84
N ARG A 590 -3.91 19.44 22.90
CA ARG A 590 -5.28 19.92 23.13
C ARG A 590 -5.97 19.13 24.24
N LEU A 591 -5.83 17.79 24.25
CA LEU A 591 -6.41 16.93 25.29
C LEU A 591 -5.84 17.25 26.67
N PHE A 592 -4.52 17.44 26.73
CA PHE A 592 -3.80 17.81 27.95
C PHE A 592 -4.29 19.16 28.51
N ASP A 593 -4.35 20.20 27.67
CA ASP A 593 -4.78 21.53 28.10
C ASP A 593 -6.28 21.58 28.48
N GLU A 594 -7.14 20.88 27.74
CA GLU A 594 -8.58 20.86 28.01
C GLU A 594 -8.89 20.16 29.34
N ALA A 595 -8.27 19.01 29.62
CA ALA A 595 -8.45 18.31 30.89
C ALA A 595 -8.11 19.20 32.10
N LEU A 596 -7.00 19.94 32.02
CA LEU A 596 -6.58 20.87 33.07
C LEU A 596 -7.53 22.07 33.21
N ARG A 597 -8.02 22.64 32.10
CA ARG A 597 -9.02 23.73 32.15
C ARG A 597 -10.30 23.30 32.86
N GLN A 598 -10.76 22.06 32.66
CA GLN A 598 -11.98 21.59 33.29
C GLN A 598 -11.87 21.50 34.82
N THR A 599 -10.68 21.19 35.37
CA THR A 599 -10.49 21.10 36.83
C THR A 599 -10.74 22.42 37.57
N HIS A 600 -10.61 23.56 36.90
CA HIS A 600 -10.86 24.89 37.47
C HIS A 600 -12.36 25.23 37.58
N GLN A 601 -13.25 24.39 37.03
CA GLN A 601 -14.70 24.62 37.01
C GLN A 601 -15.44 23.94 38.18
N ILE A 602 -14.72 23.45 39.20
CA ILE A 602 -15.31 22.76 40.35
C ILE A 602 -15.70 23.81 41.40
N LYS A 603 -16.98 23.83 41.78
CA LYS A 603 -17.54 24.80 42.75
C LYS A 603 -17.05 24.51 44.18
N GLN A 604 -16.98 25.55 45.01
CA GLN A 604 -16.75 25.39 46.45
C GLN A 604 -18.01 24.82 47.14
N VAL A 605 -17.82 24.16 48.29
CA VAL A 605 -18.90 23.57 49.08
C VAL A 605 -19.73 24.64 49.83
N HIS A 606 -19.13 25.83 50.07
CA HIS A 606 -19.74 26.92 50.84
C HIS A 606 -21.17 27.28 50.39
N PRO A 607 -21.44 27.53 49.08
CA PRO A 607 -22.77 27.95 48.62
C PRO A 607 -23.81 26.83 48.65
N LEU A 608 -23.39 25.56 48.67
CA LEU A 608 -24.30 24.40 48.72
C LEU A 608 -24.74 24.07 50.15
N LEU A 609 -23.89 24.35 51.14
CA LEU A 609 -24.18 24.09 52.55
C LEU A 609 -24.93 25.24 53.23
N LEU A 610 -24.70 26.48 52.81
CA LEU A 610 -25.20 27.69 53.48
C LEU A 610 -26.19 28.46 52.57
N PRO A 611 -27.43 27.97 52.40
CA PRO A 611 -28.38 28.53 51.43
C PRO A 611 -28.89 29.94 51.79
N ASN A 612 -28.76 30.34 53.07
CA ASN A 612 -29.23 31.63 53.57
C ASN A 612 -28.21 32.77 53.36
N LEU A 613 -26.98 32.46 52.93
CA LEU A 613 -25.92 33.43 52.62
C LEU A 613 -25.77 33.60 51.11
N ARG A 614 -25.44 34.82 50.67
CA ARG A 614 -25.25 35.12 49.24
C ARG A 614 -23.77 35.03 48.86
N PHE A 615 -23.42 34.06 48.03
CA PHE A 615 -22.06 33.87 47.50
C PHE A 615 -21.98 34.28 46.01
N PRO A 616 -20.78 34.63 45.51
CA PRO A 616 -20.54 34.84 44.07
C PRO A 616 -20.88 33.60 43.25
N LYS A 617 -21.44 33.79 42.04
CA LYS A 617 -21.88 32.69 41.17
C LYS A 617 -20.73 31.79 40.68
N ASP A 618 -19.53 32.35 40.52
CA ASP A 618 -18.33 31.67 39.99
C ASP A 618 -17.32 31.32 41.10
N LEU A 619 -17.80 30.97 42.30
CA LEU A 619 -16.94 30.61 43.41
C LEU A 619 -16.41 29.18 43.27
N ASN A 620 -15.33 29.02 42.49
CA ASN A 620 -14.68 27.75 42.20
C ASN A 620 -13.46 27.49 43.10
N LEU A 621 -13.01 26.23 43.12
CA LEU A 621 -11.74 25.81 43.73
C LEU A 621 -10.56 26.22 42.85
N SER A 622 -9.39 26.33 43.47
CA SER A 622 -8.13 26.59 42.75
C SER A 622 -7.46 25.25 42.53
N SER A 623 -7.15 24.92 41.27
CA SER A 623 -6.33 23.77 40.90
C SER A 623 -4.99 24.24 40.29
N VAL A 624 -4.22 23.33 39.71
CA VAL A 624 -2.93 23.63 39.08
C VAL A 624 -3.17 24.35 37.75
N GLY A 625 -2.63 25.57 37.63
CA GLY A 625 -2.78 26.39 36.42
C GLY A 625 -1.94 25.91 35.23
N LEU A 626 -2.35 26.29 34.02
CA LEU A 626 -1.66 25.95 32.76
C LEU A 626 -0.23 26.51 32.63
N LEU A 627 0.10 27.51 33.45
CA LEU A 627 1.39 28.21 33.49
C LEU A 627 2.26 27.78 34.67
N ALA A 628 1.85 26.76 35.44
CA ALA A 628 2.70 26.20 36.48
C ALA A 628 3.96 25.58 35.84
N GLU A 629 5.12 25.78 36.46
CA GLU A 629 6.42 25.33 35.94
C GLU A 629 6.45 23.83 35.63
N GLU A 630 5.85 23.02 36.49
CA GLU A 630 5.69 21.57 36.31
C GLU A 630 4.88 21.23 35.05
N VAL A 631 3.79 21.96 34.78
CA VAL A 631 2.90 21.74 33.62
C VAL A 631 3.60 22.16 32.32
N VAL A 632 4.33 23.27 32.34
CA VAL A 632 5.10 23.76 31.18
C VAL A 632 6.23 22.79 30.83
N SER A 633 6.97 22.32 31.84
CA SER A 633 8.03 21.31 31.66
C SER A 633 7.48 20.01 31.05
N ILE A 634 6.34 19.52 31.53
CA ILE A 634 5.67 18.34 30.97
C ILE A 634 5.24 18.59 29.53
N ARG A 635 4.65 19.76 29.24
CA ARG A 635 4.24 20.15 27.89
C ARG A 635 5.40 20.12 26.91
N ASP A 636 6.53 20.73 27.26
CA ASP A 636 7.69 20.80 26.37
C ASP A 636 8.34 19.43 26.14
N ARG A 637 8.34 18.56 27.16
CA ARG A 637 8.89 17.20 27.07
C ARG A 637 8.17 16.32 26.05
N PHE A 638 6.85 16.14 26.18
CA PHE A 638 6.14 15.27 25.24
C PHE A 638 6.05 15.91 23.83
N MET A 639 6.03 17.24 23.74
CA MET A 639 6.07 17.94 22.45
C MET A 639 7.38 17.65 21.70
N ARG A 640 8.53 17.74 22.40
CA ARG A 640 9.84 17.38 21.85
C ARG A 640 9.91 15.89 21.49
N ALA A 641 9.34 15.02 22.32
CA ALA A 641 9.33 13.59 22.07
C ALA A 641 8.60 13.22 20.76
N TYR A 642 7.45 13.85 20.50
CA TYR A 642 6.68 13.61 19.26
C TYR A 642 7.28 14.30 18.03
N ASP A 643 7.94 15.45 18.19
CA ASP A 643 8.72 16.05 17.10
C ASP A 643 9.86 15.12 16.67
N ARG A 644 10.57 14.54 17.63
CA ARG A 644 11.68 13.61 17.37
C ARG A 644 11.21 12.26 16.83
N ALA A 645 10.08 11.73 17.30
CA ALA A 645 9.49 10.50 16.78
C ALA A 645 8.97 10.61 15.33
N LEU A 646 8.71 11.83 14.85
CA LEU A 646 8.21 12.09 13.50
C LEU A 646 9.31 11.93 12.43
N VAL A 647 10.58 12.21 12.77
CA VAL A 647 11.72 12.10 11.85
C VAL A 647 11.90 10.67 11.31
N PRO A 648 12.11 9.63 12.16
CA PRO A 648 12.29 8.27 11.65
C PRO A 648 11.03 7.71 11.00
N LEU A 649 9.85 8.18 11.41
CA LEU A 649 8.58 7.81 10.79
C LEU A 649 8.50 8.31 9.34
N LEU A 650 8.83 9.58 9.07
CA LEU A 650 8.85 10.10 7.70
C LEU A 650 9.97 9.48 6.86
N ALA A 651 11.14 9.25 7.46
CA ALA A 651 12.26 8.57 6.78
C ALA A 651 11.85 7.17 6.29
N TYR A 652 11.15 6.40 7.13
CA TYR A 652 10.66 5.07 6.77
C TYR A 652 9.69 5.10 5.58
N ALA A 653 8.72 6.02 5.57
CA ALA A 653 7.79 6.16 4.44
C ALA A 653 8.50 6.58 3.15
N ASN A 654 9.56 7.39 3.24
CA ASN A 654 10.31 7.88 2.09
C ASN A 654 11.03 6.76 1.32
N GLU A 655 11.53 5.74 2.02
CA GLU A 655 12.21 4.59 1.39
C GLU A 655 11.28 3.79 0.46
N TYR A 656 9.96 3.80 0.69
CA TYR A 656 9.00 3.12 -0.16
C TYR A 656 8.83 3.77 -1.54
N LYS A 657 9.39 4.97 -1.77
CA LYS A 657 9.36 5.63 -3.10
C LYS A 657 10.00 4.79 -4.20
N VAL A 658 10.91 3.87 -3.86
CA VAL A 658 11.50 2.92 -4.82
C VAL A 658 10.42 2.05 -5.49
N HIS A 659 9.27 1.86 -4.83
CA HIS A 659 8.17 1.06 -5.35
C HIS A 659 7.11 1.89 -6.11
N THR A 660 7.29 3.21 -6.28
CA THR A 660 6.30 4.08 -6.93
C THR A 660 6.09 3.73 -8.39
N GLU A 661 7.18 3.43 -9.11
CA GLU A 661 7.11 2.99 -10.51
C GLU A 661 6.29 1.70 -10.63
N LEU A 662 6.57 0.70 -9.78
CA LEU A 662 5.80 -0.54 -9.74
C LEU A 662 4.33 -0.27 -9.37
N TYR A 663 4.05 0.63 -8.43
CA TYR A 663 2.70 0.96 -7.98
C TYR A 663 1.87 1.63 -9.08
N THR A 664 2.47 2.51 -9.88
CA THR A 664 1.80 3.27 -10.95
C THR A 664 1.74 2.55 -12.29
N MET A 665 2.63 1.58 -12.55
CA MET A 665 2.68 0.86 -13.83
C MET A 665 1.37 0.14 -14.15
N ASP A 666 0.85 0.33 -15.35
CA ASP A 666 -0.29 -0.43 -15.87
C ASP A 666 0.21 -1.78 -16.43
N VAL A 667 -0.27 -2.88 -15.84
CA VAL A 667 0.13 -4.25 -16.22
C VAL A 667 -0.35 -4.57 -17.65
N ALA A 668 -1.51 -4.09 -18.08
CA ALA A 668 -2.04 -4.39 -19.41
C ALA A 668 -1.21 -3.71 -20.50
N GLN A 669 -0.87 -2.42 -20.33
CA GLN A 669 -0.03 -1.68 -21.27
C GLN A 669 1.37 -2.27 -21.37
N PHE A 670 1.96 -2.67 -20.23
CA PHE A 670 3.26 -3.33 -20.20
C PHE A 670 3.26 -4.62 -21.04
N ILE A 671 2.24 -5.47 -20.90
CA ILE A 671 2.14 -6.73 -21.64
C ILE A 671 1.90 -6.49 -23.14
N GLU A 672 1.11 -5.49 -23.52
CA GLU A 672 0.93 -5.13 -24.94
C GLU A 672 2.24 -4.66 -25.58
N GLN A 673 3.00 -3.81 -24.89
CA GLN A 673 4.32 -3.38 -25.35
C GLN A 673 5.26 -4.58 -25.48
N TYR A 674 5.34 -5.43 -24.46
CA TYR A 674 6.19 -6.62 -24.47
C TYR A 674 5.82 -7.62 -25.59
N LYS A 675 4.52 -7.74 -25.91
CA LYS A 675 4.02 -8.54 -27.04
C LYS A 675 4.47 -7.99 -28.38
N SER A 676 4.54 -6.66 -28.53
CA SER A 676 4.97 -6.00 -29.78
C SER A 676 6.46 -6.18 -30.09
N GLU A 677 7.29 -6.39 -29.07
CA GLU A 677 8.75 -6.50 -29.17
C GLU A 677 9.24 -7.90 -29.59
N GLN A 678 8.35 -8.90 -29.72
CA GLN A 678 8.62 -10.26 -30.22
C GLN A 678 9.81 -10.98 -29.57
N HIS A 679 9.83 -11.04 -28.24
CA HIS A 679 10.86 -11.74 -27.46
C HIS A 679 10.92 -13.26 -27.69
N THR A 680 12.12 -13.82 -27.56
CA THR A 680 12.39 -15.26 -27.62
C THR A 680 11.89 -15.99 -26.36
N ALA A 681 11.71 -17.32 -26.42
CA ALA A 681 11.27 -18.11 -25.27
C ALA A 681 12.23 -18.03 -24.07
N VAL A 682 13.53 -17.86 -24.32
CA VAL A 682 14.55 -17.71 -23.28
C VAL A 682 14.39 -16.36 -22.57
N GLU A 683 14.21 -15.28 -23.31
CA GLU A 683 13.98 -13.94 -22.74
C GLU A 683 12.69 -13.90 -21.92
N VAL A 684 11.60 -14.51 -22.40
CA VAL A 684 10.35 -14.65 -21.62
C VAL A 684 10.61 -15.41 -20.31
N LYS A 685 11.38 -16.50 -20.35
CA LYS A 685 11.74 -17.26 -19.15
C LYS A 685 12.56 -16.42 -18.17
N GLU A 686 13.52 -15.65 -18.66
CA GLU A 686 14.37 -14.78 -17.84
C GLU A 686 13.54 -13.66 -17.18
N GLU A 687 12.64 -13.02 -17.93
CA GLU A 687 11.79 -11.93 -17.43
C GLU A 687 10.76 -12.43 -16.40
N VAL A 688 10.12 -13.59 -16.64
CA VAL A 688 9.24 -14.21 -15.65
C VAL A 688 10.02 -14.57 -14.38
N SER A 689 11.23 -15.13 -14.52
CA SER A 689 12.10 -15.44 -13.38
C SER A 689 12.53 -14.19 -12.61
N LEU A 690 12.81 -13.09 -13.33
CA LEU A 690 13.14 -11.79 -12.74
C LEU A 690 11.99 -11.28 -11.88
N HIS A 691 10.75 -11.28 -12.38
CA HIS A 691 9.59 -10.83 -11.62
C HIS A 691 9.27 -11.75 -10.43
N LEU A 692 9.40 -13.06 -10.56
CA LEU A 692 9.24 -14.00 -9.44
C LEU A 692 10.33 -13.83 -8.39
N ARG A 693 11.58 -13.55 -8.80
CA ARG A 693 12.68 -13.22 -7.88
C ARG A 693 12.42 -11.89 -7.15
N HIS A 694 11.94 -10.87 -7.86
CA HIS A 694 11.56 -9.59 -7.25
C HIS A 694 10.38 -9.75 -6.30
N LYS A 695 9.39 -10.59 -6.62
CA LYS A 695 8.31 -10.96 -5.71
C LYS A 695 8.85 -11.60 -4.42
N ALA A 696 9.71 -12.61 -4.53
CA ALA A 696 10.33 -13.26 -3.38
C ALA A 696 11.18 -12.27 -2.55
N ASN A 697 11.86 -11.33 -3.21
CA ASN A 697 12.59 -10.27 -2.53
C ASN A 697 11.65 -9.37 -1.73
N LEU A 698 10.53 -8.92 -2.31
CA LEU A 698 9.51 -8.13 -1.59
C LEU A 698 8.92 -8.89 -0.39
N GLU A 699 8.72 -10.21 -0.51
CA GLU A 699 8.26 -11.06 0.59
C GLU A 699 9.27 -11.17 1.74
N ALA A 700 10.58 -11.13 1.42
CA ALA A 700 11.64 -11.21 2.40
C ALA A 700 11.96 -9.85 3.04
N THR A 701 11.92 -8.75 2.27
CA THR A 701 12.34 -7.43 2.73
C THR A 701 11.23 -6.66 3.42
N LEU A 702 9.97 -6.77 2.98
CA LEU A 702 8.87 -5.98 3.55
C LEU A 702 8.24 -6.71 4.75
N PRO A 703 8.16 -6.10 5.94
CA PRO A 703 7.50 -6.70 7.10
C PRO A 703 5.96 -6.64 6.98
N THR A 704 5.27 -7.35 7.88
CA THR A 704 3.81 -7.23 8.04
C THR A 704 3.46 -6.01 8.90
N ASN A 705 4.17 -5.85 10.03
CA ASN A 705 4.09 -4.70 10.92
C ASN A 705 5.50 -4.31 11.40
N ILE A 706 5.69 -3.03 11.69
CA ILE A 706 6.94 -2.49 12.27
C ILE A 706 6.63 -1.49 13.38
N PHE A 707 7.48 -1.44 14.41
CA PHE A 707 7.32 -0.50 15.52
C PHE A 707 8.33 0.64 15.41
N ILE A 708 7.86 1.88 15.35
CA ILE A 708 8.69 3.08 15.32
C ILE A 708 8.23 4.00 16.45
N GLY A 709 8.98 4.00 17.56
CA GLY A 709 8.65 4.80 18.74
C GLY A 709 7.22 4.52 19.25
N PRO A 710 6.32 5.53 19.30
CA PRO A 710 4.95 5.34 19.77
C PRO A 710 4.01 4.69 18.74
N TYR A 711 4.48 4.40 17.52
CA TYR A 711 3.66 3.94 16.40
C TYR A 711 3.90 2.47 16.06
N ASN A 712 2.82 1.72 15.92
CA ASN A 712 2.76 0.42 15.26
C ASN A 712 2.24 0.62 13.83
N ILE A 713 3.10 0.38 12.84
CA ILE A 713 2.82 0.62 11.44
C ILE A 713 2.47 -0.69 10.77
N ASN A 714 1.25 -0.79 10.26
CA ASN A 714 0.78 -1.89 9.45
C ASN A 714 1.13 -1.63 7.98
N VAL A 715 1.96 -2.51 7.42
CA VAL A 715 2.44 -2.47 6.02
C VAL A 715 1.78 -3.56 5.18
N GLU A 716 1.08 -4.50 5.82
CA GLU A 716 0.54 -5.73 5.20
C GLU A 716 -0.27 -5.47 3.93
N GLN A 717 -1.15 -4.47 3.94
CA GLN A 717 -1.98 -4.16 2.77
C GLN A 717 -1.15 -3.73 1.55
N LEU A 718 -0.16 -2.85 1.77
CA LEU A 718 0.72 -2.39 0.70
C LEU A 718 1.66 -3.51 0.24
N ARG A 719 2.19 -4.29 1.19
CA ARG A 719 3.02 -5.46 0.92
C ARG A 719 2.28 -6.46 0.02
N GLN A 720 1.07 -6.87 0.40
CA GLN A 720 0.26 -7.80 -0.39
C GLN A 720 -0.05 -7.25 -1.78
N PHE A 721 -0.35 -5.95 -1.90
CA PHE A 721 -0.59 -5.31 -3.18
C PHE A 721 0.63 -5.38 -4.11
N LEU A 722 1.83 -5.03 -3.63
CA LEU A 722 3.05 -5.07 -4.44
C LEU A 722 3.44 -6.50 -4.85
N ILE A 723 3.28 -7.47 -3.94
CA ILE A 723 3.51 -8.90 -4.21
C ILE A 723 2.52 -9.41 -5.26
N ALA A 724 1.23 -9.12 -5.09
CA ALA A 724 0.18 -9.50 -6.02
C ALA A 724 0.43 -8.91 -7.41
N LYS A 725 0.89 -7.66 -7.49
CA LYS A 725 1.19 -7.00 -8.77
C LYS A 725 2.37 -7.66 -9.49
N ARG A 726 3.45 -8.03 -8.79
CA ARG A 726 4.56 -8.80 -9.40
C ARG A 726 4.12 -10.20 -9.83
N GLN A 727 3.27 -10.85 -9.04
CA GLN A 727 2.67 -12.13 -9.41
C GLN A 727 1.80 -12.00 -10.67
N GLU A 728 0.97 -10.96 -10.74
CA GLU A 728 0.09 -10.69 -11.88
C GLU A 728 0.89 -10.50 -13.17
N ILE A 729 1.97 -9.72 -13.14
CA ILE A 729 2.85 -9.54 -14.32
C ILE A 729 3.43 -10.88 -14.76
N ALA A 730 3.98 -11.67 -13.83
CA ALA A 730 4.54 -12.98 -14.15
C ALA A 730 3.48 -13.93 -14.76
N THR A 731 2.28 -13.96 -14.20
CA THR A 731 1.18 -14.78 -14.73
C THR A 731 0.74 -14.30 -16.12
N ARG A 732 0.59 -12.99 -16.33
CA ARG A 732 0.18 -12.43 -17.63
C ARG A 732 1.22 -12.65 -18.72
N LEU A 733 2.52 -12.62 -18.39
CA LEU A 733 3.58 -12.99 -19.32
C LEU A 733 3.48 -14.47 -19.74
N LEU A 734 3.18 -15.36 -18.79
CA LEU A 734 2.95 -16.77 -19.08
C LEU A 734 1.67 -17.00 -19.90
N ASP A 735 0.58 -16.27 -19.60
CA ASP A 735 -0.67 -16.32 -20.37
C ASP A 735 -0.43 -15.88 -21.83
N MET A 736 0.30 -14.77 -22.02
CA MET A 736 0.69 -14.27 -23.34
C MET A 736 1.52 -15.31 -24.10
N PHE A 737 2.50 -15.93 -23.42
CA PHE A 737 3.34 -16.96 -24.03
C PHE A 737 2.53 -18.22 -24.38
N ALA A 738 1.64 -18.67 -23.50
CA ALA A 738 0.74 -19.80 -23.75
C ALA A 738 -0.18 -19.54 -24.95
N ALA A 739 -0.75 -18.33 -25.06
CA ALA A 739 -1.57 -17.94 -26.22
C ALA A 739 -0.77 -17.95 -27.53
N ARG A 740 0.48 -17.47 -27.52
CA ARG A 740 1.37 -17.55 -28.69
C ARG A 740 1.64 -18.99 -29.10
N MET A 741 1.93 -19.87 -28.13
CA MET A 741 2.18 -21.29 -28.41
C MET A 741 0.92 -21.97 -28.95
N LYS A 742 -0.26 -21.61 -28.43
CA LYS A 742 -1.54 -22.11 -28.94
C LYS A 742 -1.73 -21.79 -30.43
N GLU A 743 -1.57 -20.52 -30.83
CA GLU A 743 -1.70 -20.11 -32.24
C GLU A 743 -0.77 -20.91 -33.15
N ILE A 744 0.51 -21.06 -32.75
CA ILE A 744 1.49 -21.84 -33.53
C ILE A 744 1.09 -23.31 -33.67
N PHE A 745 0.63 -23.96 -32.61
CA PHE A 745 0.21 -25.36 -32.67
C PHE A 745 -1.10 -25.53 -33.45
N GLU A 746 -2.04 -24.59 -33.38
CA GLU A 746 -3.26 -24.60 -34.19
C GLU A 746 -2.94 -24.49 -35.69
N ASP A 747 -2.02 -23.61 -36.08
CA ASP A 747 -1.56 -23.46 -37.47
C ASP A 747 -0.94 -24.77 -37.99
N ILE A 748 -0.05 -25.40 -37.20
CA ILE A 748 0.58 -26.68 -37.56
C ILE A 748 -0.48 -27.79 -37.70
N LEU A 749 -1.44 -27.84 -36.77
CA LEU A 749 -2.54 -28.81 -36.80
C LEU A 749 -3.43 -28.61 -38.04
N GLU A 750 -3.67 -27.37 -38.45
CA GLU A 750 -4.45 -27.07 -39.66
C GLU A 750 -3.74 -27.56 -40.93
N GLU A 751 -2.43 -27.36 -41.03
CA GLU A 751 -1.63 -27.89 -42.15
C GLU A 751 -1.65 -29.42 -42.19
N TYR A 752 -1.53 -30.10 -41.04
CA TYR A 752 -1.69 -31.55 -40.98
C TYR A 752 -3.09 -32.00 -41.41
N ARG A 753 -4.15 -31.28 -41.02
CA ARG A 753 -5.53 -31.58 -41.44
C ARG A 753 -5.69 -31.43 -42.96
N LYS A 754 -5.12 -30.38 -43.58
CA LYS A 754 -5.17 -30.17 -45.04
C LYS A 754 -4.55 -31.36 -45.79
N ILE A 755 -3.39 -31.84 -45.33
CA ILE A 755 -2.73 -33.04 -45.91
C ILE A 755 -3.65 -34.26 -45.79
N MET A 756 -4.25 -34.47 -44.62
CA MET A 756 -5.12 -35.61 -44.36
C MET A 756 -6.39 -35.62 -45.21
N VAL A 757 -7.03 -34.46 -45.40
CA VAL A 757 -8.23 -34.32 -46.25
C VAL A 757 -7.90 -34.68 -47.70
N LYS A 758 -6.75 -34.20 -48.21
CA LYS A 758 -6.32 -34.49 -49.58
C LYS A 758 -5.95 -35.96 -49.79
N LEU A 759 -5.35 -36.62 -48.79
CA LEU A 759 -5.09 -38.07 -48.82
C LEU A 759 -6.36 -38.94 -48.79
N ALA A 760 -7.49 -38.40 -48.33
CA ALA A 760 -8.76 -39.10 -48.26
C ALA A 760 -9.67 -38.87 -49.50
N GLU A 761 -9.20 -38.09 -50.48
CA GLU A 761 -9.95 -37.78 -51.70
C GLU A 761 -10.08 -39.03 -52.60
N LYS A 762 -11.26 -39.24 -53.17
CA LYS A 762 -11.51 -40.35 -54.10
C LYS A 762 -11.21 -39.92 -55.54
N PRO A 763 -10.33 -40.60 -56.27
CA PRO A 763 -10.01 -40.25 -57.65
C PRO A 763 -11.17 -40.63 -58.59
N GLU A 764 -11.56 -39.70 -59.47
CA GLU A 764 -12.64 -39.91 -60.45
C GLU A 764 -12.15 -40.51 -61.78
N HIS A 765 -10.85 -40.36 -62.08
CA HIS A 765 -10.22 -40.78 -63.33
C HIS A 765 -8.71 -41.03 -63.12
N ILE A 766 -8.08 -41.72 -64.06
CA ILE A 766 -6.69 -42.22 -63.95
C ILE A 766 -5.66 -41.10 -63.84
N GLU A 767 -5.90 -39.94 -64.45
CA GLU A 767 -5.02 -38.77 -64.38
C GLU A 767 -4.95 -38.24 -62.93
N ARG A 768 -6.09 -38.25 -62.23
CA ARG A 768 -6.17 -37.83 -60.83
C ARG A 768 -5.45 -38.80 -59.89
N ILE A 769 -5.43 -40.10 -60.21
CA ILE A 769 -4.65 -41.10 -59.47
C ILE A 769 -3.16 -40.76 -59.55
N LEU A 770 -2.66 -40.40 -60.73
CA LEU A 770 -1.25 -40.04 -60.94
C LEU A 770 -0.89 -38.73 -60.25
N GLU A 771 -1.73 -37.70 -60.33
CA GLU A 771 -1.52 -36.44 -59.61
C GLU A 771 -1.45 -36.64 -58.09
N ILE A 772 -2.34 -37.47 -57.54
CA ILE A 772 -2.34 -37.79 -56.11
C ILE A 772 -1.08 -38.59 -55.75
N ARG A 773 -0.64 -39.53 -56.59
CA ARG A 773 0.58 -40.33 -56.37
C ARG A 773 1.85 -39.48 -56.41
N ASP A 774 2.02 -38.64 -57.43
CA ASP A 774 3.15 -37.72 -57.54
C ASP A 774 3.19 -36.75 -56.35
N TRP A 775 2.01 -36.30 -55.88
CA TRP A 775 1.91 -35.50 -54.68
C TRP A 775 2.26 -36.31 -53.41
N ILE A 776 1.79 -37.57 -53.28
CA ILE A 776 2.11 -38.47 -52.15
C ILE A 776 3.62 -38.63 -51.98
N GLU A 777 4.40 -38.70 -53.06
CA GLU A 777 5.87 -38.77 -52.97
C GLU A 777 6.49 -37.53 -52.29
N THR A 778 5.82 -36.37 -52.37
CA THR A 778 6.27 -35.12 -51.72
C THR A 778 5.81 -34.96 -50.26
N VAL A 779 4.78 -35.72 -49.83
CA VAL A 779 4.17 -35.62 -48.48
C VAL A 779 5.17 -35.98 -47.35
N PRO A 780 6.03 -37.00 -47.45
CA PRO A 780 7.01 -37.29 -46.39
C PRO A 780 7.95 -36.13 -46.08
N MET A 781 8.33 -35.34 -47.10
CA MET A 781 9.21 -34.18 -46.93
C MET A 781 8.50 -33.02 -46.22
N SER A 782 7.24 -32.74 -46.57
CA SER A 782 6.45 -31.70 -45.91
C SER A 782 6.11 -32.07 -44.46
N VAL A 783 5.72 -33.33 -44.20
CA VAL A 783 5.45 -33.84 -42.85
C VAL A 783 6.71 -33.79 -41.98
N ARG A 784 7.88 -34.10 -42.54
CA ARG A 784 9.16 -33.99 -41.82
C ARG A 784 9.49 -32.56 -41.42
N SER A 785 9.27 -31.59 -42.32
CA SER A 785 9.45 -30.17 -42.01
C SER A 785 8.53 -29.70 -40.88
N LEU A 786 7.27 -30.14 -40.88
CA LEU A 786 6.30 -29.84 -39.82
C LEU A 786 6.70 -30.51 -38.50
N ASP A 787 7.15 -31.78 -38.52
CA ASP A 787 7.60 -32.51 -37.33
C ASP A 787 8.86 -31.89 -36.69
N GLU A 788 9.81 -31.44 -37.50
CA GLU A 788 10.98 -30.68 -37.01
C GLU A 788 10.56 -29.35 -36.36
N SER A 789 9.53 -28.69 -36.90
CA SER A 789 8.95 -27.47 -36.31
C SER A 789 8.24 -27.76 -34.98
N VAL A 790 7.45 -28.83 -34.90
CA VAL A 790 6.82 -29.29 -33.65
C VAL A 790 7.88 -29.57 -32.59
N LYS A 791 8.96 -30.29 -32.93
CA LYS A 791 10.07 -30.58 -32.01
C LYS A 791 10.76 -29.32 -31.49
N ARG A 792 10.97 -28.31 -32.34
CA ARG A 792 11.53 -27.02 -31.92
C ARG A 792 10.61 -26.31 -30.93
N TYR A 793 9.31 -26.19 -31.25
CA TYR A 793 8.37 -25.48 -30.37
C TYR A 793 8.06 -26.25 -29.09
N LEU A 794 8.20 -27.58 -29.05
CA LEU A 794 8.14 -28.33 -27.80
C LEU A 794 9.22 -27.89 -26.80
N LEU A 795 10.45 -27.61 -27.27
CA LEU A 795 11.52 -27.10 -26.41
C LEU A 795 11.20 -25.68 -25.88
N GLU A 796 10.48 -24.87 -26.65
CA GLU A 796 10.00 -23.57 -26.19
C GLU A 796 8.83 -23.73 -25.18
N TYR A 797 7.99 -24.75 -25.38
CA TYR A 797 6.88 -25.09 -24.49
C TYR A 797 7.35 -25.50 -23.08
N ASP A 798 8.55 -26.06 -22.97
CA ASP A 798 9.17 -26.42 -21.69
C ASP A 798 9.31 -25.22 -20.73
N VAL A 799 9.26 -23.97 -21.23
CA VAL A 799 9.19 -22.77 -20.39
C VAL A 799 7.93 -22.76 -19.52
N LEU A 800 6.77 -23.18 -20.07
CA LEU A 800 5.52 -23.26 -19.31
C LEU A 800 5.58 -24.39 -18.27
N ASP A 801 6.17 -25.53 -18.64
CA ASP A 801 6.37 -26.67 -17.74
C ASP A 801 7.36 -26.32 -16.61
N HIS A 802 8.39 -25.51 -16.89
CA HIS A 802 9.36 -25.04 -15.89
C HIS A 802 8.72 -24.22 -14.75
N PHE A 803 7.69 -23.43 -15.06
CA PHE A 803 6.95 -22.63 -14.08
C PHE A 803 5.68 -23.31 -13.56
N TRP A 804 5.47 -24.60 -13.89
CA TRP A 804 4.26 -25.36 -13.55
C TRP A 804 2.97 -24.64 -13.95
N TYR A 805 2.97 -24.01 -15.13
CA TYR A 805 1.80 -23.31 -15.66
C TYR A 805 0.70 -24.32 -16.02
N ALA A 806 -0.52 -24.08 -15.52
CA ALA A 806 -1.65 -24.97 -15.75
C ALA A 806 -2.27 -24.70 -17.12
N LEU A 807 -1.98 -25.58 -18.08
CA LEU A 807 -2.54 -25.50 -19.44
C LEU A 807 -4.01 -25.94 -19.46
N PRO A 808 -4.85 -25.28 -20.27
CA PRO A 808 -6.16 -25.81 -20.61
C PRO A 808 -6.06 -27.19 -21.27
N ASN A 809 -7.04 -28.06 -21.01
CA ASN A 809 -7.06 -29.42 -21.58
C ASN A 809 -7.02 -29.40 -23.11
N GLU A 810 -7.67 -28.42 -23.76
CA GLU A 810 -7.65 -28.28 -25.22
C GLU A 810 -6.24 -28.03 -25.75
N ASP A 811 -5.48 -27.13 -25.12
CA ASP A 811 -4.13 -26.77 -25.56
C ASP A 811 -3.15 -27.93 -25.28
N PHE A 812 -3.35 -28.65 -24.18
CA PHE A 812 -2.63 -29.89 -23.87
C PHE A 812 -2.91 -30.98 -24.91
N ASP A 813 -4.18 -31.19 -25.27
CA ASP A 813 -4.57 -32.15 -26.30
C ASP A 813 -3.99 -31.75 -27.67
N ASN A 814 -4.01 -30.46 -28.02
CA ASN A 814 -3.41 -29.94 -29.25
C ASN A 814 -1.90 -30.23 -29.32
N LYS A 815 -1.15 -30.02 -28.23
CA LYS A 815 0.28 -30.36 -28.11
C LYS A 815 0.54 -31.83 -28.46
N TYR A 816 -0.17 -32.76 -27.82
CA TYR A 816 0.05 -34.19 -28.04
C TYR A 816 -0.56 -34.70 -29.35
N GLN A 817 -1.64 -34.09 -29.84
CA GLN A 817 -2.16 -34.39 -31.16
C GLN A 817 -1.13 -34.05 -32.23
N ALA A 818 -0.50 -32.86 -32.18
CA ALA A 818 0.54 -32.45 -33.13
C ALA A 818 1.71 -33.44 -33.19
N VAL A 819 2.13 -33.99 -32.04
CA VAL A 819 3.15 -35.04 -31.95
C VAL A 819 2.69 -36.37 -32.59
N GLY A 820 1.40 -36.69 -32.52
CA GLY A 820 0.83 -37.92 -33.08
C GLY A 820 0.50 -37.87 -34.57
N TRP A 821 0.38 -36.68 -35.18
CA TRP A 821 -0.02 -36.51 -36.58
C TRP A 821 0.94 -37.13 -37.60
N PRO A 822 2.28 -37.02 -37.48
CA PRO A 822 3.20 -37.64 -38.43
C PRO A 822 2.97 -39.15 -38.60
N MET A 823 2.74 -39.86 -37.50
CA MET A 823 2.46 -41.30 -37.53
C MET A 823 1.11 -41.60 -38.20
N LYS A 824 0.06 -40.81 -37.90
CA LYS A 824 -1.26 -40.96 -38.51
C LYS A 824 -1.21 -40.71 -40.03
N ILE A 825 -0.49 -39.68 -40.46
CA ILE A 825 -0.34 -39.38 -41.89
C ILE A 825 0.45 -40.48 -42.58
N SER A 826 1.53 -41.00 -41.98
CA SER A 826 2.26 -42.13 -42.55
C SER A 826 1.37 -43.37 -42.75
N GLN A 827 0.54 -43.71 -41.75
CA GLN A 827 -0.42 -44.81 -41.86
C GLN A 827 -1.47 -44.56 -42.96
N GLN A 828 -1.95 -43.32 -43.09
CA GLN A 828 -2.91 -42.95 -44.12
C GLN A 828 -2.28 -42.95 -45.52
N VAL A 829 -1.02 -42.55 -45.66
CA VAL A 829 -0.27 -42.63 -46.92
C VAL A 829 -0.15 -44.08 -47.37
N GLU A 830 0.21 -45.01 -46.48
CA GLU A 830 0.25 -46.44 -46.80
C GLU A 830 -1.12 -46.97 -47.23
N ALA A 831 -2.19 -46.58 -46.52
CA ALA A 831 -3.55 -46.97 -46.87
C ALA A 831 -4.00 -46.38 -48.23
N ALA A 832 -3.66 -45.11 -48.50
CA ALA A 832 -3.94 -44.43 -49.75
C ALA A 832 -3.18 -45.07 -50.92
N ASP A 833 -1.90 -45.44 -50.74
CA ASP A 833 -1.11 -46.15 -51.75
C ASP A 833 -1.69 -47.52 -52.12
N ILE A 834 -2.21 -48.26 -51.13
CA ILE A 834 -2.90 -49.53 -51.37
C ILE A 834 -4.21 -49.28 -52.14
N PHE A 835 -5.00 -48.31 -51.69
CA PHE A 835 -6.27 -47.94 -52.32
C PHE A 835 -6.10 -47.44 -53.77
N LEU A 836 -5.09 -46.62 -54.03
CA LEU A 836 -4.78 -46.11 -55.37
C LEU A 836 -4.37 -47.23 -56.33
N LYS A 837 -3.64 -48.25 -55.85
CA LYS A 837 -3.32 -49.45 -56.65
C LYS A 837 -4.56 -50.28 -57.00
N GLU A 838 -5.49 -50.43 -56.05
CA GLU A 838 -6.76 -51.14 -56.29
C GLU A 838 -7.63 -50.40 -57.32
N GLU A 839 -7.75 -49.07 -57.20
CA GLU A 839 -8.49 -48.26 -58.16
C GLU A 839 -7.79 -48.18 -59.53
N GLU A 840 -6.45 -48.16 -59.59
CA GLU A 840 -5.69 -48.27 -60.84
C GLU A 840 -6.02 -49.58 -61.59
N GLU A 841 -6.07 -50.72 -60.89
CA GLU A 841 -6.46 -52.00 -61.50
C GLU A 841 -7.91 -51.98 -62.00
N ARG A 842 -8.81 -51.34 -61.24
CA ARG A 842 -10.21 -51.17 -61.63
C ARG A 842 -10.36 -50.32 -62.88
N PHE A 843 -9.68 -49.16 -62.96
CA PHE A 843 -9.70 -48.31 -64.14
C PHE A 843 -9.03 -48.99 -65.34
N TYR A 844 -8.03 -49.83 -65.13
CA TYR A 844 -7.44 -50.66 -66.20
C TYR A 844 -8.43 -51.69 -66.76
N LYS A 845 -9.24 -52.33 -65.91
CA LYS A 845 -10.31 -53.24 -66.37
C LYS A 845 -11.38 -52.49 -67.17
N LEU A 846 -11.75 -51.28 -66.74
CA LEU A 846 -12.69 -50.42 -67.47
C LEU A 846 -12.14 -50.00 -68.83
N GLN A 847 -10.85 -49.65 -68.90
CA GLN A 847 -10.15 -49.33 -70.14
C GLN A 847 -10.23 -50.48 -71.16
N LEU A 848 -9.95 -51.72 -70.76
CA LEU A 848 -10.05 -52.89 -71.65
C LEU A 848 -11.47 -53.13 -72.15
N GLN A 849 -12.47 -52.88 -71.30
CA GLN A 849 -13.88 -52.98 -71.69
C GLN A 849 -14.24 -51.90 -72.73
N ASP A 850 -13.82 -50.65 -72.50
CA ASP A 850 -14.06 -49.55 -73.43
C ASP A 850 -13.38 -49.80 -74.79
N GLU A 851 -12.16 -50.36 -74.81
CA GLU A 851 -11.45 -50.77 -76.04
C GLU A 851 -12.22 -51.82 -76.84
N PHE A 852 -12.78 -52.84 -76.17
CA PHE A 852 -13.62 -53.85 -76.82
C PHE A 852 -14.88 -53.22 -77.43
N THR A 853 -15.56 -52.36 -76.68
CA THR A 853 -16.78 -51.69 -77.19
C THR A 853 -16.49 -50.78 -78.39
N LEU A 854 -15.32 -50.13 -78.42
CA LEU A 854 -14.90 -49.32 -79.56
C LEU A 854 -14.62 -50.18 -80.79
N HIS A 855 -14.01 -51.35 -80.62
CA HIS A 855 -13.76 -52.29 -81.72
C HIS A 855 -15.07 -52.77 -82.38
N ASP A 856 -16.05 -53.20 -81.56
CA ASP A 856 -17.39 -53.58 -82.04
C ASP A 856 -18.07 -52.41 -82.78
N LYS A 857 -17.91 -51.19 -82.27
CA LYS A 857 -18.46 -49.99 -82.92
C LYS A 857 -17.80 -49.72 -84.28
N ILE A 858 -16.49 -49.95 -84.44
CA ILE A 858 -15.77 -49.82 -85.71
C ILE A 858 -16.27 -50.85 -86.73
N GLU A 859 -16.48 -52.12 -86.33
CA GLU A 859 -17.04 -53.14 -87.23
C GLU A 859 -18.44 -52.76 -87.71
N THR A 860 -19.28 -52.29 -86.79
CA THR A 860 -20.65 -51.84 -87.10
C THR A 860 -20.66 -50.66 -88.09
N LEU A 861 -19.76 -49.69 -87.89
CA LEU A 861 -19.58 -48.54 -88.78
C LEU A 861 -19.07 -48.98 -90.16
N THR A 862 -18.17 -49.96 -90.21
CA THR A 862 -17.66 -50.52 -91.47
C THR A 862 -18.78 -51.13 -92.30
N ALA A 863 -19.67 -51.91 -91.69
CA ALA A 863 -20.84 -52.46 -92.36
C ALA A 863 -21.79 -51.38 -92.90
N GLN A 864 -22.00 -50.30 -92.13
CA GLN A 864 -22.83 -49.16 -92.56
C GLN A 864 -22.24 -48.44 -93.78
N VAL A 865 -20.92 -48.23 -93.84
CA VAL A 865 -20.25 -47.59 -94.98
C VAL A 865 -20.46 -48.37 -96.28
N VAL A 866 -20.32 -49.71 -96.22
CA VAL A 866 -20.51 -50.58 -97.38
C VAL A 866 -21.94 -50.49 -97.92
N GLN A 867 -22.95 -50.44 -97.02
CA GLN A 867 -24.35 -50.27 -97.41
C GLN A 867 -24.58 -48.89 -98.06
N MET A 868 -24.01 -47.84 -97.49
CA MET A 868 -24.19 -46.45 -97.95
C MET A 868 -23.53 -46.18 -99.30
N ALA A 869 -22.43 -46.86 -99.62
CA ALA A 869 -21.74 -46.77 -100.91
C ALA A 869 -22.60 -47.25 -102.11
N GLN A 870 -23.70 -47.97 -101.87
CA GLN A 870 -24.58 -48.52 -102.90
C GLN A 870 -25.78 -47.62 -103.26
N LEU A 871 -25.99 -46.50 -102.56
CA LEU A 871 -27.14 -45.60 -102.75
C LEU A 871 -27.01 -44.74 -104.03
N ARG A 872 -28.08 -44.63 -104.82
CA ARG A 872 -28.05 -44.09 -106.20
C ARG A 872 -29.20 -43.14 -106.59
N ASP A 873 -30.13 -42.87 -105.68
CA ASP A 873 -31.39 -42.18 -106.02
C ASP A 873 -31.29 -40.65 -105.83
N PHE A 874 -31.31 -39.89 -106.94
CA PHE A 874 -31.28 -38.43 -106.93
C PHE A 874 -32.52 -37.81 -106.26
N THR A 875 -33.68 -38.47 -106.31
CA THR A 875 -34.92 -37.93 -105.72
C THR A 875 -34.90 -37.95 -104.19
N LYS A 876 -34.03 -38.78 -103.59
CA LYS A 876 -33.86 -38.93 -102.14
C LYS A 876 -32.59 -38.29 -101.60
N THR A 877 -32.00 -37.35 -102.34
CA THR A 877 -30.72 -36.69 -102.00
C THR A 877 -30.65 -36.18 -100.55
N HIS A 878 -31.74 -35.59 -100.03
CA HIS A 878 -31.79 -35.09 -98.65
C HIS A 878 -31.79 -36.21 -97.59
N GLU A 879 -32.53 -37.29 -97.80
CA GLU A 879 -32.59 -38.45 -96.90
C GLU A 879 -31.23 -39.15 -96.83
N ILE A 880 -30.62 -39.38 -98.00
CA ILE A 880 -29.28 -39.99 -98.12
C ILE A 880 -28.23 -39.09 -97.44
N ALA A 881 -28.29 -37.77 -97.61
CA ALA A 881 -27.37 -36.84 -96.96
C ALA A 881 -27.51 -36.81 -95.42
N LEU A 882 -28.71 -37.06 -94.87
CA LEU A 882 -28.92 -37.16 -93.43
C LEU A 882 -28.32 -38.44 -92.86
N ASP A 883 -28.50 -39.57 -93.54
CA ASP A 883 -27.91 -40.84 -93.14
C ASP A 883 -26.37 -40.79 -93.24
N MET A 884 -25.82 -40.19 -94.29
CA MET A 884 -24.38 -39.96 -94.44
C MET A 884 -23.81 -39.10 -93.29
N ARG A 885 -24.55 -38.08 -92.84
CA ARG A 885 -24.15 -37.24 -91.70
C ARG A 885 -24.22 -37.97 -90.36
N ARG A 886 -25.23 -38.83 -90.14
CA ARG A 886 -25.35 -39.64 -88.91
C ARG A 886 -24.19 -40.63 -88.75
N VAL A 887 -23.85 -41.34 -89.82
CA VAL A 887 -22.73 -42.28 -89.83
C VAL A 887 -21.41 -41.54 -89.60
N TRP A 888 -21.20 -40.39 -90.24
CA TRP A 888 -20.02 -39.54 -90.02
C TRP A 888 -19.88 -39.06 -88.56
N LYS A 889 -20.98 -38.65 -87.93
CA LYS A 889 -20.98 -38.25 -86.51
C LYS A 889 -20.56 -39.41 -85.61
N SER A 890 -21.14 -40.60 -85.83
CA SER A 890 -20.80 -41.80 -85.06
C SER A 890 -19.33 -42.21 -85.24
N MET A 891 -18.74 -42.03 -86.43
CA MET A 891 -17.30 -42.22 -86.66
C MET A 891 -16.42 -41.21 -85.94
N LYS A 892 -16.83 -39.94 -85.84
CA LYS A 892 -16.07 -38.91 -85.12
C LYS A 892 -16.08 -39.12 -83.60
N GLU A 893 -17.23 -39.50 -83.05
CA GLU A 893 -17.33 -39.91 -81.64
C GLU A 893 -16.45 -41.13 -81.34
N ALA A 894 -16.41 -42.12 -82.24
CA ALA A 894 -15.50 -43.25 -82.13
C ALA A 894 -14.02 -42.82 -82.21
N GLN A 895 -13.70 -41.81 -83.03
CA GLN A 895 -12.34 -41.28 -83.17
C GLN A 895 -11.87 -40.57 -81.89
N GLU A 896 -12.73 -39.75 -81.28
CA GLU A 896 -12.45 -39.06 -80.00
C GLU A 896 -12.29 -40.06 -78.85
N MET A 897 -13.17 -41.06 -78.78
CA MET A 897 -13.07 -42.16 -77.82
C MET A 897 -11.74 -42.92 -78.00
N GLY A 898 -11.36 -43.23 -79.24
CA GLY A 898 -10.06 -43.87 -79.53
C GLY A 898 -8.85 -43.01 -79.12
N GLN A 899 -8.92 -41.69 -79.26
CA GLN A 899 -7.85 -40.79 -78.80
C GLN A 899 -7.73 -40.77 -77.27
N LEU A 900 -8.86 -40.71 -76.56
CA LEU A 900 -8.89 -40.77 -75.10
C LEU A 900 -8.34 -42.12 -74.59
N LEU A 901 -8.74 -43.23 -75.20
CA LEU A 901 -8.22 -44.56 -74.86
C LEU A 901 -6.71 -44.65 -75.12
N ASN A 902 -6.21 -44.09 -76.23
CA ASN A 902 -4.77 -44.05 -76.51
C ASN A 902 -3.99 -43.18 -75.51
N GLN A 903 -4.58 -42.10 -75.00
CA GLN A 903 -3.99 -41.29 -73.93
C GLN A 903 -3.94 -42.08 -72.62
N ARG A 904 -5.02 -42.77 -72.26
CA ARG A 904 -5.05 -43.67 -71.09
C ARG A 904 -4.08 -44.83 -71.19
N GLN A 905 -3.90 -45.44 -72.37
CA GLN A 905 -2.89 -46.47 -72.62
C GLN A 905 -1.46 -45.98 -72.30
N LYS A 906 -1.14 -44.72 -72.65
CA LYS A 906 0.14 -44.10 -72.25
C LYS A 906 0.27 -43.96 -70.74
N LEU A 907 -0.80 -43.60 -70.05
CA LEU A 907 -0.82 -43.46 -68.59
C LEU A 907 -0.64 -44.81 -67.87
N PHE A 908 -1.21 -45.90 -68.42
CA PHE A 908 -1.00 -47.27 -67.92
C PHE A 908 0.34 -47.89 -68.35
N ASN A 909 1.20 -47.16 -69.06
CA ASN A 909 2.46 -47.67 -69.65
C ASN A 909 2.27 -48.91 -70.56
N VAL A 910 1.11 -49.02 -71.21
CA VAL A 910 0.82 -50.08 -72.20
C VAL A 910 1.13 -49.54 -73.60
N PRO A 911 1.67 -50.37 -74.53
CA PRO A 911 1.89 -49.94 -75.89
C PRO A 911 0.60 -49.41 -76.53
N VAL A 912 0.66 -48.18 -77.04
CA VAL A 912 -0.48 -47.53 -77.68
C VAL A 912 -0.85 -48.27 -78.96
N VAL A 913 -2.09 -48.73 -79.05
CA VAL A 913 -2.61 -49.40 -80.24
C VAL A 913 -3.41 -48.39 -81.07
N PRO A 914 -2.86 -47.88 -82.19
CA PRO A 914 -3.59 -46.93 -83.00
C PRO A 914 -4.79 -47.60 -83.70
N PHE A 915 -5.96 -46.97 -83.62
CA PHE A 915 -7.17 -47.39 -84.34
C PHE A 915 -7.09 -46.99 -85.83
N ASP A 916 -6.08 -47.51 -86.54
CA ASP A 916 -5.78 -47.14 -87.93
C ASP A 916 -6.92 -47.50 -88.90
N ASP A 917 -7.66 -48.56 -88.63
CA ASP A 917 -8.77 -49.00 -89.46
C ASP A 917 -9.96 -48.02 -89.40
N LEU A 918 -10.21 -47.39 -88.25
CA LEU A 918 -11.16 -46.28 -88.14
C LEU A 918 -10.68 -45.05 -88.93
N GLY A 919 -9.37 -44.77 -88.89
CA GLY A 919 -8.76 -43.68 -89.67
C GLY A 919 -8.87 -43.88 -91.19
N LYS A 920 -8.69 -45.12 -91.67
CA LYS A 920 -8.91 -45.49 -93.08
C LYS A 920 -10.38 -45.36 -93.46
N LEU A 921 -11.28 -45.90 -92.63
CA LEU A 921 -12.72 -45.87 -92.87
C LEU A 921 -13.27 -44.44 -92.99
N ILE A 922 -12.81 -43.52 -92.13
CA ILE A 922 -13.15 -42.09 -92.20
C ILE A 922 -12.70 -41.48 -93.52
N LYS A 923 -11.48 -41.78 -93.98
CA LYS A 923 -10.96 -41.25 -95.26
C LYS A 923 -11.71 -41.79 -96.48
N GLU A 924 -12.11 -43.06 -96.45
CA GLU A 924 -12.87 -43.68 -97.53
C GLU A 924 -14.32 -43.19 -97.60
N PHE A 925 -14.93 -42.90 -96.45
CA PHE A 925 -16.32 -42.43 -96.38
C PHE A 925 -16.49 -40.92 -96.62
N GLU A 926 -15.45 -40.12 -96.36
CA GLU A 926 -15.47 -38.65 -96.50
C GLU A 926 -15.97 -38.15 -97.88
N PRO A 927 -15.53 -38.70 -99.03
CA PRO A 927 -16.03 -38.28 -100.34
C PRO A 927 -17.54 -38.49 -100.52
N TYR A 928 -18.10 -39.57 -99.95
CA TYR A 928 -19.54 -39.87 -100.03
C TYR A 928 -20.37 -38.88 -99.22
N LYS A 929 -19.93 -38.59 -97.98
CA LYS A 929 -20.57 -37.57 -97.13
C LYS A 929 -20.50 -36.19 -97.78
N ASN A 930 -19.38 -35.83 -98.40
CA ASN A 930 -19.23 -34.55 -99.06
C ASN A 930 -20.11 -34.45 -100.31
N LEU A 931 -20.24 -35.52 -101.11
CA LEU A 931 -21.13 -35.53 -102.27
C LEU A 931 -22.59 -35.29 -101.90
N TRP A 932 -23.16 -36.16 -101.06
CA TRP A 932 -24.59 -36.08 -100.73
C TRP A 932 -24.89 -34.85 -99.87
N GLY A 933 -23.96 -34.46 -99.00
CA GLY A 933 -24.05 -33.21 -98.23
C GLY A 933 -24.11 -31.99 -99.14
N THR A 934 -23.12 -31.81 -100.02
CA THR A 934 -23.08 -30.67 -100.94
C THR A 934 -24.25 -30.67 -101.93
N ALA A 935 -24.73 -31.85 -102.36
CA ALA A 935 -25.90 -31.96 -103.23
C ALA A 935 -27.20 -31.53 -102.52
N SER A 936 -27.39 -31.96 -101.27
CA SER A 936 -28.54 -31.53 -100.45
C SER A 936 -28.47 -30.05 -100.10
N ASP A 937 -27.28 -29.54 -99.75
CA ASP A 937 -27.09 -28.13 -99.43
C ASP A 937 -27.35 -27.24 -100.64
N TRP A 938 -26.92 -27.63 -101.85
CA TRP A 938 -27.24 -26.91 -103.09
C TRP A 938 -28.74 -26.82 -103.35
N LEU A 939 -29.44 -27.96 -103.31
CA LEU A 939 -30.89 -27.99 -103.60
C LEU A 939 -31.68 -27.11 -102.64
N ARG A 940 -31.34 -27.14 -101.34
CA ARG A 940 -31.96 -26.27 -100.33
C ARG A 940 -31.58 -24.80 -100.53
N ALA A 941 -30.30 -24.52 -100.81
CA ALA A 941 -29.83 -23.15 -101.01
C ALA A 941 -30.47 -22.51 -102.25
N TYR A 942 -30.63 -23.27 -103.33
CA TYR A 942 -31.30 -22.82 -104.54
C TYR A 942 -32.76 -22.43 -104.29
N GLU A 943 -33.53 -23.26 -103.58
CA GLU A 943 -34.92 -22.95 -103.17
C GLU A 943 -34.96 -21.69 -102.28
N ILE A 944 -34.05 -21.58 -101.31
CA ILE A 944 -33.95 -20.43 -100.42
C ILE A 944 -33.63 -19.14 -101.20
N TRP A 945 -32.70 -19.17 -102.16
CA TRP A 945 -32.27 -17.98 -102.90
C TRP A 945 -33.30 -17.50 -103.93
N MET A 946 -34.15 -18.40 -104.44
CA MET A 946 -35.18 -18.03 -105.40
C MET A 946 -36.48 -17.58 -104.72
N ASP A 947 -36.93 -18.30 -103.70
CA ASP A 947 -38.29 -18.19 -103.18
C ASP A 947 -38.43 -17.43 -101.86
N ASN A 948 -37.32 -17.09 -101.17
CA ASN A 948 -37.40 -16.23 -99.99
C ASN A 948 -37.41 -14.73 -100.35
N PRO A 949 -37.98 -13.88 -99.47
CA PRO A 949 -37.87 -12.44 -99.60
C PRO A 949 -36.40 -11.99 -99.66
N ILE A 950 -36.07 -11.08 -100.59
CA ILE A 950 -34.69 -10.65 -100.88
C ILE A 950 -34.00 -10.05 -99.64
N GLN A 951 -34.76 -9.43 -98.74
CA GLN A 951 -34.25 -8.89 -97.48
C GLN A 951 -33.61 -9.95 -96.57
N ASN A 952 -34.09 -11.19 -96.62
CA ASN A 952 -33.65 -12.28 -95.74
C ASN A 952 -32.51 -13.11 -96.36
N ILE A 953 -32.12 -12.81 -97.60
CA ILE A 953 -31.08 -13.53 -98.32
C ILE A 953 -29.74 -12.88 -98.03
N ASP A 954 -28.72 -13.66 -97.67
CA ASP A 954 -27.38 -13.15 -97.41
C ASP A 954 -26.52 -13.05 -98.67
N ALA A 955 -26.62 -11.94 -99.40
CA ALA A 955 -25.98 -11.75 -100.69
C ALA A 955 -24.46 -12.07 -100.69
N ASP A 956 -23.70 -11.55 -99.72
CA ASP A 956 -22.23 -11.68 -99.68
C ASP A 956 -21.73 -13.14 -99.58
N SER A 957 -22.52 -14.05 -99.00
CA SER A 957 -22.15 -15.46 -98.83
C SER A 957 -22.55 -16.36 -100.00
N ILE A 958 -23.39 -15.88 -100.92
CA ILE A 958 -23.91 -16.68 -102.05
C ILE A 958 -22.79 -16.99 -103.04
N GLU A 959 -22.03 -15.99 -103.48
CA GLU A 959 -20.98 -16.18 -104.48
C GLU A 959 -19.91 -17.18 -104.00
N MET A 960 -19.49 -17.06 -102.74
CA MET A 960 -18.55 -17.98 -102.12
C MET A 960 -19.15 -19.39 -102.00
N SER A 961 -20.39 -19.51 -101.50
CA SER A 961 -21.07 -20.80 -101.34
C SER A 961 -21.25 -21.54 -102.68
N VAL A 962 -21.69 -20.83 -103.72
CA VAL A 962 -21.85 -21.37 -105.08
C VAL A 962 -20.50 -21.82 -105.65
N THR A 963 -19.46 -21.00 -105.46
CA THR A 963 -18.10 -21.31 -105.94
C THR A 963 -17.51 -22.54 -105.23
N ASP A 964 -17.72 -22.67 -103.93
CA ASP A 964 -17.22 -23.79 -103.14
C ASP A 964 -17.98 -25.09 -103.44
N MET A 965 -19.32 -25.03 -103.53
CA MET A 965 -20.14 -26.17 -103.97
C MET A 965 -19.73 -26.61 -105.39
N TYR A 966 -19.46 -25.68 -106.29
CA TYR A 966 -18.98 -25.97 -107.65
C TYR A 966 -17.62 -26.68 -107.63
N LYS A 967 -16.62 -26.11 -106.94
CA LYS A 967 -15.28 -26.72 -106.81
C LYS A 967 -15.34 -28.10 -106.17
N MET A 968 -16.20 -28.27 -105.16
CA MET A 968 -16.42 -29.54 -104.49
C MET A 968 -17.00 -30.57 -105.46
N MET A 969 -18.07 -30.24 -106.20
CA MET A 969 -18.64 -31.15 -107.20
C MET A 969 -17.63 -31.50 -108.30
N VAL A 970 -16.84 -30.55 -108.79
CA VAL A 970 -15.75 -30.82 -109.76
C VAL A 970 -14.70 -31.79 -109.19
N ARG A 971 -14.33 -31.63 -107.92
CA ARG A 971 -13.39 -32.53 -107.24
C ARG A 971 -13.99 -33.93 -107.07
N LEU A 972 -15.25 -34.03 -106.65
CA LEU A 972 -15.94 -35.30 -106.45
C LEU A 972 -16.17 -36.05 -107.76
N ILE A 973 -16.42 -35.36 -108.87
CA ILE A 973 -16.48 -35.96 -110.22
C ILE A 973 -15.15 -36.65 -110.57
N LYS A 974 -14.01 -36.10 -110.14
CA LYS A 974 -12.68 -36.72 -110.36
C LYS A 974 -12.44 -37.91 -109.43
N ILE A 975 -12.87 -37.81 -108.17
CA ILE A 975 -12.68 -38.87 -107.16
C ILE A 975 -13.53 -40.10 -107.49
N PHE A 976 -14.77 -39.90 -107.96
CA PHE A 976 -15.67 -40.98 -108.34
C PHE A 976 -15.59 -41.35 -109.82
N ALA A 977 -14.45 -41.09 -110.50
CA ALA A 977 -14.29 -41.40 -111.92
C ALA A 977 -14.46 -42.90 -112.24
N ASP A 978 -14.10 -43.78 -111.30
CA ASP A 978 -14.25 -45.23 -111.44
C ASP A 978 -15.66 -45.73 -111.05
N ILE A 979 -16.54 -44.83 -110.57
CA ILE A 979 -17.91 -45.13 -110.11
C ILE A 979 -18.91 -44.22 -110.84
N GLU A 980 -19.16 -44.57 -112.10
CA GLU A 980 -20.02 -43.81 -113.03
C GLU A 980 -21.41 -43.47 -112.46
N ALA A 981 -21.99 -44.37 -111.65
CA ALA A 981 -23.31 -44.20 -111.03
C ALA A 981 -23.36 -43.11 -109.93
N VAL A 982 -22.26 -42.83 -109.23
CA VAL A 982 -22.17 -41.82 -108.17
C VAL A 982 -21.69 -40.49 -108.77
N GLN A 983 -20.87 -40.57 -109.81
CA GLN A 983 -20.36 -39.44 -110.58
C GLN A 983 -21.47 -38.66 -111.32
N SER A 984 -22.53 -39.35 -111.76
CA SER A 984 -23.68 -38.74 -112.45
C SER A 984 -24.42 -37.72 -111.56
N VAL A 985 -24.60 -38.02 -110.27
CA VAL A 985 -25.22 -37.12 -109.28
C VAL A 985 -24.40 -35.83 -109.12
N ALA A 986 -23.07 -35.97 -109.00
CA ALA A 986 -22.17 -34.82 -108.89
C ALA A 986 -22.19 -33.94 -110.16
N SER A 987 -22.32 -34.57 -111.33
CA SER A 987 -22.38 -33.89 -112.63
C SER A 987 -23.68 -33.11 -112.82
N GLU A 988 -24.80 -33.67 -112.37
CA GLU A 988 -26.12 -33.02 -112.44
C GLU A 988 -26.17 -31.75 -111.57
N ILE A 989 -25.73 -31.83 -110.32
CA ILE A 989 -25.68 -30.65 -109.42
C ILE A 989 -24.73 -29.59 -109.96
N ARG A 990 -23.57 -29.98 -110.52
CA ARG A 990 -22.64 -29.04 -111.15
C ARG A 990 -23.30 -28.26 -112.30
N ASN A 991 -24.09 -28.93 -113.13
CA ASN A 991 -24.78 -28.30 -114.25
C ASN A 991 -25.83 -27.28 -113.79
N GLN A 992 -26.58 -27.58 -112.73
CA GLN A 992 -27.51 -26.63 -112.12
C GLN A 992 -26.78 -25.41 -111.54
N ILE A 993 -25.63 -25.62 -110.89
CA ILE A 993 -24.79 -24.54 -110.39
C ILE A 993 -24.31 -23.62 -111.52
N ASP A 994 -23.89 -24.19 -112.66
CA ASP A 994 -23.42 -23.41 -113.82
C ASP A 994 -24.52 -22.52 -114.41
N GLN A 995 -25.79 -22.93 -114.34
CA GLN A 995 -26.94 -22.12 -114.82
C GLN A 995 -27.29 -20.94 -113.91
N PHE A 996 -27.04 -21.04 -112.60
CA PHE A 996 -27.37 -19.98 -111.63
C PHE A 996 -26.34 -18.84 -111.57
N LYS A 997 -25.06 -19.13 -111.85
CA LYS A 997 -23.95 -18.17 -111.72
C LYS A 997 -24.19 -16.77 -112.34
N PRO A 998 -24.77 -16.62 -113.55
CA PRO A 998 -24.99 -15.31 -114.16
C PRO A 998 -25.98 -14.41 -113.39
N LEU A 999 -26.84 -14.98 -112.54
CA LEU A 999 -27.88 -14.25 -111.80
C LEU A 999 -27.37 -13.63 -110.48
N ILE A 1000 -26.19 -14.04 -110.01
CA ILE A 1000 -25.63 -13.63 -108.71
C ILE A 1000 -25.37 -12.11 -108.64
N PRO A 1001 -24.72 -11.46 -109.62
CA PRO A 1001 -24.41 -10.02 -109.53
C PRO A 1001 -25.67 -9.12 -109.44
N ILE A 1002 -26.78 -9.57 -110.02
CA ILE A 1002 -28.07 -8.87 -109.96
C ILE A 1002 -28.65 -8.95 -108.55
N LEU A 1003 -28.63 -10.14 -107.96
CA LEU A 1003 -29.08 -10.39 -106.58
C LEU A 1003 -28.26 -9.58 -105.57
N MET A 1004 -26.93 -9.51 -105.75
CA MET A 1004 -26.03 -8.68 -104.93
C MET A 1004 -26.39 -7.20 -104.97
N SER A 1005 -26.68 -6.70 -106.16
CA SER A 1005 -26.98 -5.27 -106.38
C SER A 1005 -28.31 -4.87 -105.73
N LEU A 1006 -29.32 -5.74 -105.77
CA LEU A 1006 -30.63 -5.52 -105.13
C LEU A 1006 -30.55 -5.45 -103.61
N LYS A 1007 -29.59 -6.14 -102.98
CA LYS A 1007 -29.44 -6.20 -101.51
C LYS A 1007 -28.38 -5.22 -100.96
N ASN A 1008 -27.86 -4.31 -101.77
CA ASN A 1008 -26.80 -3.42 -101.33
C ASN A 1008 -27.30 -2.49 -100.19
N PRO A 1009 -26.70 -2.55 -98.98
CA PRO A 1009 -27.18 -1.82 -97.80
C PRO A 1009 -27.08 -0.29 -97.94
N GLY A 1010 -26.27 0.21 -98.89
CA GLY A 1010 -26.20 1.63 -99.20
C GLY A 1010 -27.40 2.16 -99.98
N MET A 1011 -28.28 1.28 -100.49
CA MET A 1011 -29.44 1.66 -101.29
C MET A 1011 -30.52 2.32 -100.41
N LYS A 1012 -30.59 3.65 -100.47
CA LYS A 1012 -31.63 4.47 -99.82
C LYS A 1012 -32.67 4.89 -100.85
N GLN A 1013 -33.79 5.45 -100.40
CA GLN A 1013 -34.90 5.86 -101.28
C GLN A 1013 -34.44 6.68 -102.51
N ARG A 1014 -33.50 7.62 -102.31
CA ARG A 1014 -32.88 8.41 -103.39
C ARG A 1014 -32.25 7.58 -104.54
N HIS A 1015 -31.71 6.39 -104.24
CA HIS A 1015 -31.11 5.49 -105.22
C HIS A 1015 -32.19 4.71 -105.97
N TRP A 1016 -33.26 4.31 -105.28
CA TRP A 1016 -34.42 3.66 -105.88
C TRP A 1016 -35.21 4.60 -106.79
N ASP A 1017 -35.37 5.86 -106.40
CA ASP A 1017 -36.02 6.89 -107.20
C ASP A 1017 -35.22 7.16 -108.50
N LYS A 1018 -33.88 7.19 -108.41
CA LYS A 1018 -32.98 7.32 -109.56
C LYS A 1018 -33.02 6.09 -110.49
N PHE A 1019 -33.09 4.88 -109.93
CA PHE A 1019 -33.25 3.64 -110.72
C PHE A 1019 -34.60 3.61 -111.45
N ALA A 1020 -35.68 4.05 -110.81
CA ALA A 1020 -37.00 4.15 -111.42
C ALA A 1020 -37.04 5.21 -112.54
N GLU A 1021 -36.35 6.34 -112.38
CA GLU A 1021 -36.21 7.38 -113.42
C GLU A 1021 -35.42 6.87 -114.63
N ASP A 1022 -34.33 6.13 -114.41
CA ASP A 1022 -33.44 5.64 -115.49
C ASP A 1022 -34.01 4.43 -116.25
N THR A 1023 -34.89 3.61 -115.65
CA THR A 1023 -35.36 2.34 -116.23
C THR A 1023 -36.87 2.29 -116.50
N GLY A 1024 -37.67 3.17 -115.89
CA GLY A 1024 -39.13 3.13 -115.96
C GLY A 1024 -39.79 2.02 -115.14
N ILE A 1025 -39.01 1.22 -114.40
CA ILE A 1025 -39.52 0.14 -113.53
C ILE A 1025 -39.67 0.69 -112.11
N ALA A 1026 -40.92 0.83 -111.66
CA ALA A 1026 -41.23 1.20 -110.27
C ALA A 1026 -41.23 -0.05 -109.38
N LEU A 1027 -40.10 -0.30 -108.71
CA LEU A 1027 -40.00 -1.34 -107.69
C LEU A 1027 -40.50 -0.80 -106.35
N GLU A 1028 -41.71 -1.18 -105.95
CA GLU A 1028 -42.15 -1.04 -104.57
C GLU A 1028 -41.43 -2.09 -103.71
N TRP A 1029 -40.40 -1.66 -102.99
CA TRP A 1029 -39.69 -2.52 -102.05
C TRP A 1029 -40.58 -2.84 -100.85
N THR A 1030 -41.23 -4.00 -100.91
CA THR A 1030 -41.97 -4.58 -99.78
C THR A 1030 -41.13 -5.67 -99.11
N PRO A 1031 -41.30 -5.90 -97.80
CA PRO A 1031 -40.57 -6.95 -97.07
C PRO A 1031 -40.88 -8.39 -97.53
N VAL A 1032 -41.77 -8.57 -98.50
CA VAL A 1032 -42.17 -9.88 -99.06
C VAL A 1032 -41.69 -10.10 -100.51
N THR A 1033 -41.09 -9.11 -101.17
CA THR A 1033 -40.62 -9.24 -102.55
C THR A 1033 -39.50 -10.28 -102.66
N THR A 1034 -39.67 -11.31 -103.50
CA THR A 1034 -38.68 -12.39 -103.72
C THR A 1034 -37.82 -12.13 -104.96
N PHE A 1035 -36.65 -12.80 -105.05
CA PHE A 1035 -35.79 -12.68 -106.23
C PHE A 1035 -36.51 -13.20 -107.48
N HIS A 1036 -37.29 -14.27 -107.33
CA HIS A 1036 -38.10 -14.79 -108.42
C HIS A 1036 -39.13 -13.76 -108.96
N ASP A 1037 -39.74 -12.94 -108.10
CA ASP A 1037 -40.65 -11.86 -108.51
C ASP A 1037 -39.90 -10.73 -109.24
N CYS A 1038 -38.67 -10.43 -108.82
CA CYS A 1038 -37.77 -9.49 -109.48
C CYS A 1038 -37.36 -9.94 -110.89
N LEU A 1039 -37.06 -11.23 -111.10
CA LEU A 1039 -36.75 -11.77 -112.43
C LEU A 1039 -37.98 -11.74 -113.36
N LYS A 1040 -39.19 -11.98 -112.85
CA LYS A 1040 -40.44 -11.86 -113.64
C LYS A 1040 -40.70 -10.45 -114.17
N LEU A 1041 -40.19 -9.43 -113.49
CA LEU A 1041 -40.29 -8.02 -113.90
C LEU A 1041 -39.25 -7.61 -114.96
N GLY A 1042 -38.39 -8.54 -115.41
CA GLY A 1042 -37.41 -8.29 -116.47
C GLY A 1042 -36.16 -7.53 -116.01
N ILE A 1043 -35.85 -7.55 -114.70
CA ILE A 1043 -34.67 -6.86 -114.13
C ILE A 1043 -33.35 -7.39 -114.73
N GLU A 1044 -33.35 -8.62 -115.27
CA GLU A 1044 -32.20 -9.21 -115.98
C GLU A 1044 -31.70 -8.35 -117.15
N GLU A 1045 -32.58 -7.65 -117.85
CA GLU A 1045 -32.22 -6.83 -119.02
C GLU A 1045 -31.57 -5.48 -118.62
N TYR A 1046 -31.74 -5.04 -117.38
CA TYR A 1046 -31.24 -3.76 -116.85
C TYR A 1046 -30.16 -3.93 -115.76
N ALA A 1047 -29.54 -5.11 -115.70
CA ALA A 1047 -28.53 -5.48 -114.71
C ALA A 1047 -27.39 -4.45 -114.57
N ASP A 1048 -26.86 -3.94 -115.70
CA ASP A 1048 -25.74 -2.99 -115.71
C ASP A 1048 -26.09 -1.63 -115.07
N ASN A 1049 -27.35 -1.19 -115.20
CA ASN A 1049 -27.81 0.06 -114.59
C ASN A 1049 -27.96 -0.10 -113.08
N MET A 1050 -28.49 -1.26 -112.65
CA MET A 1050 -28.65 -1.59 -111.24
C MET A 1050 -27.30 -1.68 -110.51
N ILE A 1051 -26.31 -2.31 -111.13
CA ILE A 1051 -24.94 -2.42 -110.59
C ILE A 1051 -24.33 -1.02 -110.40
N LYS A 1052 -24.44 -0.12 -111.39
CA LYS A 1052 -23.88 1.25 -111.30
C LYS A 1052 -24.49 2.09 -110.18
N ILE A 1053 -25.80 2.00 -109.97
CA ILE A 1053 -26.48 2.74 -108.90
C ILE A 1053 -26.09 2.17 -107.53
N ALA A 1054 -26.02 0.84 -107.42
CA ALA A 1054 -25.55 0.15 -106.23
C ALA A 1054 -24.09 0.53 -105.87
N GLU A 1055 -23.19 0.63 -106.86
CA GLU A 1055 -21.79 1.08 -106.63
C GLU A 1055 -21.71 2.50 -106.06
N SER A 1056 -22.54 3.43 -106.55
CA SER A 1056 -22.63 4.79 -106.00
C SER A 1056 -23.12 4.76 -104.54
N ALA A 1057 -24.14 3.95 -104.28
CA ALA A 1057 -24.74 3.79 -102.97
C ALA A 1057 -23.75 3.20 -101.94
N THR A 1058 -22.90 2.25 -102.32
CA THR A 1058 -21.86 1.69 -101.46
C THR A 1058 -20.84 2.75 -101.04
N LYS A 1059 -20.42 3.61 -101.98
CA LYS A 1059 -19.44 4.67 -101.68
C LYS A 1059 -20.02 5.72 -100.72
N GLU A 1060 -21.28 6.11 -100.91
CA GLU A 1060 -21.97 6.98 -99.94
C GLU A 1060 -22.09 6.34 -98.55
N TYR A 1061 -22.45 5.05 -98.49
CA TYR A 1061 -22.60 4.32 -97.23
C TYR A 1061 -21.29 4.19 -96.45
N SER A 1062 -20.16 4.03 -97.14
CA SER A 1062 -18.84 3.97 -96.51
C SER A 1062 -18.45 5.28 -95.80
N ILE A 1063 -18.85 6.43 -96.34
CA ILE A 1063 -18.61 7.74 -95.73
C ILE A 1063 -19.47 7.87 -94.46
N GLU A 1064 -20.74 7.48 -94.55
CA GLU A 1064 -21.67 7.51 -93.41
C GLU A 1064 -21.22 6.63 -92.25
N GLN A 1065 -20.81 5.38 -92.53
CA GLN A 1065 -20.31 4.47 -91.50
C GLN A 1065 -19.05 5.00 -90.84
N THR A 1066 -18.11 5.52 -91.63
CA THR A 1066 -16.83 6.03 -91.10
C THR A 1066 -17.05 7.23 -90.19
N LEU A 1067 -17.95 8.15 -90.57
CA LEU A 1067 -18.31 9.31 -89.75
C LEU A 1067 -19.02 8.90 -88.45
N ASN A 1068 -20.01 8.00 -88.52
CA ASN A 1068 -20.73 7.52 -87.34
C ASN A 1068 -19.80 6.76 -86.36
N LYS A 1069 -18.91 5.92 -86.89
CA LYS A 1069 -17.94 5.18 -86.07
C LYS A 1069 -17.01 6.12 -85.31
N MET A 1070 -16.47 7.14 -85.98
CA MET A 1070 -15.66 8.16 -85.30
C MET A 1070 -16.43 8.85 -84.18
N MET A 1071 -17.71 9.19 -84.39
CA MET A 1071 -18.53 9.83 -83.37
C MET A 1071 -18.79 8.93 -82.16
N GLU A 1072 -19.10 7.64 -82.37
CA GLU A 1072 -19.35 6.66 -81.30
C GLU A 1072 -18.10 6.39 -80.43
N GLU A 1073 -16.91 6.38 -81.02
CA GLU A 1073 -15.65 6.16 -80.28
C GLU A 1073 -15.39 7.29 -79.26
N TRP A 1074 -15.81 8.53 -79.55
CA TRP A 1074 -15.69 9.65 -78.62
C TRP A 1074 -16.72 9.66 -77.48
N GLU A 1075 -17.84 8.92 -77.59
CA GLU A 1075 -18.87 8.87 -76.53
C GLU A 1075 -18.38 8.18 -75.25
N ASN A 1076 -17.42 7.26 -75.36
CA ASN A 1076 -16.97 6.41 -74.26
C ASN A 1076 -15.68 6.88 -73.57
N ASN A 1077 -15.04 7.96 -74.05
CA ASN A 1077 -13.77 8.45 -73.53
C ASN A 1077 -13.96 9.38 -72.31
N LYS A 1078 -13.39 8.98 -71.16
CA LYS A 1078 -13.43 9.73 -69.89
C LYS A 1078 -12.05 10.27 -69.53
N MET A 1079 -11.99 11.53 -69.10
CA MET A 1079 -10.73 12.15 -68.66
C MET A 1079 -10.36 11.72 -67.24
N GLU A 1080 -9.09 11.35 -67.02
CA GLU A 1080 -8.58 10.91 -65.71
C GLU A 1080 -8.09 12.12 -64.88
N LEU A 1081 -8.73 12.37 -63.74
CA LEU A 1081 -8.35 13.41 -62.79
C LEU A 1081 -7.79 12.79 -61.52
N THR A 1082 -6.57 13.16 -61.15
CA THR A 1082 -5.86 12.60 -59.98
C THR A 1082 -5.60 13.66 -58.92
N PRO A 1083 -5.74 13.35 -57.62
CA PRO A 1083 -5.49 14.33 -56.55
C PRO A 1083 -4.00 14.71 -56.47
N TYR A 1084 -3.69 16.01 -56.36
CA TYR A 1084 -2.32 16.49 -56.30
C TYR A 1084 -1.85 16.79 -54.87
N LYS A 1085 -1.05 15.89 -54.31
CA LYS A 1085 -0.44 16.00 -52.97
C LYS A 1085 -1.48 16.37 -51.89
N ASN A 1086 -1.11 17.23 -50.93
CA ASN A 1086 -1.99 17.69 -49.84
C ASN A 1086 -2.68 19.04 -50.14
N THR A 1087 -2.76 19.45 -51.42
CA THR A 1087 -3.26 20.79 -51.82
C THR A 1087 -4.79 20.89 -51.87
N GLY A 1088 -5.49 19.75 -51.79
CA GLY A 1088 -6.95 19.65 -51.81
C GLY A 1088 -7.59 19.86 -53.19
N THR A 1089 -6.83 19.72 -54.29
CA THR A 1089 -7.32 19.83 -55.67
C THR A 1089 -6.75 18.74 -56.58
N TYR A 1090 -7.27 18.63 -57.81
CA TYR A 1090 -6.93 17.57 -58.77
C TYR A 1090 -6.07 18.12 -59.92
N ILE A 1091 -5.32 17.25 -60.59
CA ILE A 1091 -4.63 17.50 -61.87
C ILE A 1091 -5.16 16.52 -62.92
N MET A 1092 -5.25 16.97 -64.16
CA MET A 1092 -5.66 16.17 -65.32
C MET A 1092 -4.49 15.40 -65.88
N LYS A 1093 -4.71 14.11 -66.16
CA LYS A 1093 -3.78 13.24 -66.84
C LYS A 1093 -4.41 12.85 -68.18
N VAL A 1094 -3.88 13.43 -69.25
CA VAL A 1094 -4.25 13.06 -70.63
C VAL A 1094 -3.31 11.95 -71.07
N SER A 1095 -3.85 10.83 -71.57
CA SER A 1095 -3.04 9.74 -72.11
C SER A 1095 -2.58 10.07 -73.54
N ASP A 1096 -1.40 9.61 -73.91
CA ASP A 1096 -0.87 9.75 -75.28
C ASP A 1096 -1.82 9.11 -76.32
N GLU A 1097 -2.58 8.08 -75.92
CA GLU A 1097 -3.59 7.40 -76.74
C GLU A 1097 -4.77 8.32 -77.10
N ILE A 1098 -5.26 9.16 -76.17
CA ILE A 1098 -6.36 10.10 -76.43
C ILE A 1098 -5.87 11.22 -77.36
N GLN A 1099 -4.64 11.69 -77.19
CA GLN A 1099 -4.05 12.70 -78.05
C GLN A 1099 -3.86 12.17 -79.48
N GLN A 1100 -3.33 10.96 -79.62
CA GLN A 1100 -3.15 10.31 -80.92
C GLN A 1100 -4.49 10.08 -81.63
N MET A 1101 -5.53 9.63 -80.92
CA MET A 1101 -6.87 9.44 -81.48
C MET A 1101 -7.47 10.76 -82.00
N LEU A 1102 -7.26 11.88 -81.30
CA LEU A 1102 -7.71 13.20 -81.73
C LEU A 1102 -7.07 13.63 -83.04
N ASP A 1103 -5.75 13.49 -83.15
CA ASP A 1103 -5.01 13.83 -84.36
C ASP A 1103 -5.42 12.94 -85.54
N ASP A 1104 -5.56 11.63 -85.33
CA ASP A 1104 -5.98 10.67 -86.35
C ASP A 1104 -7.39 10.98 -86.86
N HIS A 1105 -8.34 11.30 -85.98
CA HIS A 1105 -9.72 11.60 -86.37
C HIS A 1105 -9.86 12.94 -87.09
N ILE A 1106 -9.03 13.94 -86.77
CA ILE A 1106 -8.96 15.20 -87.54
C ILE A 1106 -8.51 14.91 -88.97
N VAL A 1107 -7.43 14.14 -89.14
CA VAL A 1107 -6.91 13.77 -90.47
C VAL A 1107 -7.92 12.94 -91.26
N LEU A 1108 -8.59 11.98 -90.60
CA LEU A 1108 -9.60 11.14 -91.25
C LEU A 1108 -10.80 11.96 -91.70
N THR A 1109 -11.28 12.89 -90.87
CA THR A 1109 -12.41 13.78 -91.22
C THR A 1109 -12.05 14.67 -92.41
N GLN A 1110 -10.81 15.19 -92.45
CA GLN A 1110 -10.30 15.92 -93.62
C GLN A 1110 -10.25 15.05 -94.88
N GLN A 1111 -9.83 13.80 -94.78
CA GLN A 1111 -9.85 12.87 -95.93
C GLN A 1111 -11.28 12.63 -96.45
N LEU A 1112 -12.27 12.50 -95.56
CA LEU A 1112 -13.68 12.37 -95.94
C LEU A 1112 -14.21 13.63 -96.66
N SER A 1113 -13.75 14.83 -96.25
CA SER A 1113 -14.12 16.12 -96.87
C SER A 1113 -13.65 16.26 -98.33
N PHE A 1114 -12.67 15.47 -98.77
CA PHE A 1114 -12.18 15.43 -100.16
C PHE A 1114 -12.92 14.41 -101.04
N SER A 1115 -13.82 13.61 -100.47
CA SER A 1115 -14.55 12.60 -101.24
C SER A 1115 -15.55 13.22 -102.23
N PRO A 1116 -15.57 12.81 -103.51
CA PRO A 1116 -16.57 13.29 -104.48
C PRO A 1116 -18.01 12.82 -104.17
N PHE A 1117 -18.19 11.87 -103.24
CA PHE A 1117 -19.49 11.37 -102.80
C PHE A 1117 -19.97 11.98 -101.46
N LYS A 1118 -19.32 13.05 -100.98
CA LYS A 1118 -19.63 13.68 -99.69
C LYS A 1118 -20.95 14.46 -99.64
N GLY A 1119 -21.55 14.80 -100.79
CA GLY A 1119 -22.64 15.77 -100.89
C GLY A 1119 -23.77 15.63 -99.85
N PRO A 1120 -24.28 14.42 -99.56
CA PRO A 1120 -25.32 14.23 -98.52
C PRO A 1120 -24.86 14.43 -97.06
N PHE A 1121 -23.54 14.46 -96.81
CA PHE A 1121 -22.93 14.45 -95.48
C PHE A 1121 -22.02 15.67 -95.21
N GLU A 1122 -21.87 16.59 -96.17
CA GLU A 1122 -20.93 17.72 -96.12
C GLU A 1122 -21.10 18.58 -94.85
N GLU A 1123 -22.34 19.00 -94.54
CA GLU A 1123 -22.64 19.79 -93.34
C GLU A 1123 -22.26 19.05 -92.04
N LYS A 1124 -22.41 17.71 -92.00
CA LYS A 1124 -22.06 16.91 -90.82
C LYS A 1124 -20.54 16.72 -90.67
N ILE A 1125 -19.81 16.61 -91.79
CA ILE A 1125 -18.35 16.46 -91.79
C ILE A 1125 -17.71 17.76 -91.31
N ASP A 1126 -18.19 18.91 -91.81
CA ASP A 1126 -17.66 20.23 -91.44
C ASP A 1126 -17.88 20.55 -89.96
N ASP A 1127 -19.11 20.33 -89.42
CA ASP A 1127 -19.41 20.52 -88.00
C ASP A 1127 -18.57 19.59 -87.08
N TRP A 1128 -18.29 18.38 -87.54
CA TRP A 1128 -17.44 17.45 -86.79
C TRP A 1128 -15.97 17.86 -86.80
N GLU A 1129 -15.44 18.33 -87.93
CA GLU A 1129 -14.06 18.83 -88.02
C GLU A 1129 -13.82 20.03 -87.08
N ASP A 1130 -14.76 20.98 -87.04
CA ASP A 1130 -14.67 22.15 -86.17
C ASP A 1130 -14.66 21.77 -84.69
N LYS A 1131 -15.50 20.81 -84.27
CA LYS A 1131 -15.54 20.30 -82.89
C LYS A 1131 -14.25 19.63 -82.46
N LEU A 1132 -13.64 18.83 -83.34
CA LEU A 1132 -12.37 18.15 -83.03
C LEU A 1132 -11.22 19.17 -82.88
N LYS A 1133 -11.15 20.18 -83.74
CA LYS A 1133 -10.13 21.25 -83.64
C LYS A 1133 -10.24 22.05 -82.34
N ILE A 1134 -11.44 22.49 -81.98
CA ILE A 1134 -11.66 23.24 -80.72
C ILE A 1134 -11.25 22.40 -79.51
N THR A 1135 -11.55 21.10 -79.53
CA THR A 1135 -11.20 20.19 -78.43
C THR A 1135 -9.68 20.05 -78.28
N ALA A 1136 -8.94 19.99 -79.39
CA ALA A 1136 -7.48 19.93 -79.37
C ALA A 1136 -6.86 21.19 -78.73
N GLU A 1137 -7.33 22.37 -79.15
CA GLU A 1137 -6.84 23.66 -78.63
C GLU A 1137 -7.08 23.80 -77.12
N VAL A 1138 -8.26 23.40 -76.63
CA VAL A 1138 -8.59 23.51 -75.20
C VAL A 1138 -7.72 22.58 -74.34
N ILE A 1139 -7.44 21.36 -74.81
CA ILE A 1139 -6.59 20.40 -74.07
C ILE A 1139 -5.16 20.92 -73.97
N GLU A 1140 -4.61 21.46 -75.05
CA GLU A 1140 -3.25 21.99 -75.08
C GLU A 1140 -3.07 23.16 -74.09
N GLU A 1141 -3.95 24.16 -74.16
CA GLU A 1141 -3.93 25.32 -73.25
C GLU A 1141 -4.13 24.91 -71.77
N TRP A 1142 -5.00 23.92 -71.51
CA TRP A 1142 -5.23 23.42 -70.14
C TRP A 1142 -3.97 22.76 -69.56
N MET A 1143 -3.28 21.95 -70.35
CA MET A 1143 -2.06 21.26 -69.93
C MET A 1143 -0.93 22.25 -69.63
N ASP A 1144 -0.82 23.32 -70.41
CA ASP A 1144 0.17 24.37 -70.20
C ASP A 1144 -0.09 25.17 -68.90
N VAL A 1145 -1.34 25.56 -68.64
CA VAL A 1145 -1.72 26.24 -67.38
C VAL A 1145 -1.47 25.32 -66.18
N GLN A 1146 -1.83 24.03 -66.28
CA GLN A 1146 -1.59 23.06 -65.21
C GLN A 1146 -0.10 22.91 -64.88
N LYS A 1147 0.75 22.82 -65.91
CA LYS A 1147 2.20 22.69 -65.75
C LYS A 1147 2.80 23.91 -65.05
N GLN A 1148 2.39 25.12 -65.42
CA GLN A 1148 2.85 26.35 -64.77
C GLN A 1148 2.34 26.46 -63.33
N TRP A 1149 1.07 26.09 -63.07
CA TRP A 1149 0.51 26.08 -61.71
C TRP A 1149 1.26 25.11 -60.79
N MET A 1150 1.53 23.88 -61.23
CA MET A 1150 2.28 22.87 -60.45
C MET A 1150 3.69 23.34 -60.07
N TYR A 1151 4.31 24.18 -60.90
CA TYR A 1151 5.62 24.78 -60.60
C TYR A 1151 5.52 25.90 -59.55
N LEU A 1152 4.50 26.75 -59.64
CA LEU A 1152 4.34 27.91 -58.77
C LEU A 1152 3.77 27.57 -57.38
N GLU A 1153 3.00 26.48 -57.25
CA GLU A 1153 2.37 26.06 -55.99
C GLU A 1153 3.32 25.94 -54.80
N PRO A 1154 4.37 25.10 -54.82
CA PRO A 1154 5.25 24.95 -53.67
C PRO A 1154 6.02 26.24 -53.31
N ILE A 1155 6.20 27.15 -54.28
CA ILE A 1155 6.88 28.44 -54.08
C ILE A 1155 5.98 29.38 -53.27
N PHE A 1156 4.72 29.54 -53.67
CA PHE A 1156 3.80 30.48 -53.01
C PHE A 1156 3.14 29.92 -51.73
N THR A 1157 3.18 28.60 -51.51
CA THR A 1157 2.75 27.97 -50.24
C THR A 1157 3.73 28.24 -49.09
N SER A 1158 4.94 28.73 -49.36
CA SER A 1158 5.91 29.12 -48.33
C SER A 1158 5.47 30.40 -47.59
N ALA A 1159 5.43 30.31 -46.24
CA ALA A 1159 5.03 31.42 -45.37
C ALA A 1159 5.97 32.63 -45.46
N ASP A 1160 7.23 32.42 -45.83
CA ASP A 1160 8.23 33.48 -45.92
C ASP A 1160 8.08 34.30 -47.21
N ILE A 1161 7.84 33.63 -48.35
CA ILE A 1161 7.56 34.30 -49.63
C ILE A 1161 6.24 35.08 -49.57
N THR A 1162 5.23 34.55 -48.88
CA THR A 1162 3.95 35.24 -48.68
C THR A 1162 4.08 36.55 -47.89
N ARG A 1163 5.08 36.64 -46.98
CA ARG A 1163 5.39 37.88 -46.26
C ARG A 1163 6.18 38.88 -47.11
N GLN A 1164 7.09 38.40 -47.95
CA GLN A 1164 7.96 39.27 -48.77
C GLN A 1164 7.26 39.85 -50.01
N LEU A 1165 6.35 39.08 -50.64
CA LEU A 1165 5.64 39.47 -51.87
C LEU A 1165 4.10 39.38 -51.69
N PRO A 1166 3.50 40.19 -50.81
CA PRO A 1166 2.09 40.06 -50.45
C PRO A 1166 1.11 40.43 -51.58
N ALA A 1167 1.52 41.23 -52.56
CA ALA A 1167 0.67 41.60 -53.70
C ALA A 1167 0.58 40.45 -54.72
N GLU A 1168 1.71 39.82 -55.00
CA GLU A 1168 1.86 38.66 -55.89
C GLU A 1168 1.21 37.43 -55.27
N SER A 1169 1.40 37.18 -53.98
CA SER A 1169 0.69 36.10 -53.26
C SER A 1169 -0.83 36.30 -53.26
N LYS A 1170 -1.34 37.54 -53.18
CA LYS A 1170 -2.79 37.81 -53.34
C LYS A 1170 -3.30 37.48 -54.74
N LYS A 1171 -2.54 37.83 -55.80
CA LYS A 1171 -2.89 37.48 -57.18
C LYS A 1171 -2.85 35.97 -57.40
N TYR A 1172 -1.81 35.30 -56.89
CA TYR A 1172 -1.67 33.85 -56.93
C TYR A 1172 -2.84 33.16 -56.21
N ASN A 1173 -3.19 33.57 -55.00
CA ASN A 1173 -4.33 33.00 -54.26
C ASN A 1173 -5.68 33.19 -54.97
N SER A 1174 -5.86 34.30 -55.72
CA SER A 1174 -7.05 34.50 -56.55
C SER A 1174 -7.07 33.56 -57.75
N MET A 1175 -5.94 33.41 -58.44
CA MET A 1175 -5.78 32.46 -59.55
C MET A 1175 -5.97 31.02 -59.05
N GLU A 1176 -5.39 30.65 -57.90
CA GLU A 1176 -5.51 29.33 -57.30
C GLU A 1176 -6.96 28.98 -56.96
N ARG A 1177 -7.76 29.94 -56.47
CA ARG A 1177 -9.21 29.72 -56.27
C ARG A 1177 -9.94 29.44 -57.58
N THR A 1178 -9.61 30.19 -58.64
CA THR A 1178 -10.19 29.97 -59.98
C THR A 1178 -9.77 28.60 -60.52
N TRP A 1179 -8.50 28.23 -60.40
CA TRP A 1179 -7.97 26.92 -60.78
C TRP A 1179 -8.65 25.78 -60.02
N LYS A 1180 -8.76 25.87 -58.69
CA LYS A 1180 -9.45 24.87 -57.86
C LYS A 1180 -10.93 24.72 -58.23
N ARG A 1181 -11.59 25.81 -58.64
CA ARG A 1181 -12.98 25.78 -59.13
C ARG A 1181 -13.10 25.08 -60.48
N ILE A 1182 -12.23 25.43 -61.43
CA ILE A 1182 -12.17 24.80 -62.76
C ILE A 1182 -11.92 23.29 -62.62
N MET A 1183 -10.93 22.89 -61.81
CA MET A 1183 -10.61 21.48 -61.57
C MET A 1183 -11.72 20.72 -60.80
N ARG A 1184 -12.49 21.41 -59.94
CA ARG A 1184 -13.67 20.81 -59.29
C ARG A 1184 -14.80 20.57 -60.29
N ASN A 1185 -15.11 21.55 -61.12
CA ASN A 1185 -16.14 21.41 -62.17
C ASN A 1185 -15.75 20.28 -63.15
N ALA A 1186 -14.47 20.17 -63.49
CA ALA A 1186 -13.96 19.06 -64.29
C ALA A 1186 -14.13 17.70 -63.58
N HIS A 1187 -13.95 17.62 -62.26
CA HIS A 1187 -14.17 16.38 -61.49
C HIS A 1187 -15.64 15.97 -61.39
N GLU A 1188 -16.56 16.94 -61.29
CA GLU A 1188 -18.00 16.69 -61.28
C GLU A 1188 -18.56 16.28 -62.65
N CYS A 1189 -17.81 16.48 -63.74
CA CYS A 1189 -18.17 16.09 -65.11
C CYS A 1189 -17.16 15.09 -65.72
N PRO A 1190 -17.30 13.76 -65.47
CA PRO A 1190 -16.34 12.75 -65.93
C PRO A 1190 -16.22 12.61 -67.46
N ASN A 1191 -17.28 12.99 -68.20
CA ASN A 1191 -17.33 13.01 -69.66
C ASN A 1191 -17.01 14.42 -70.20
N LEU A 1192 -15.96 15.05 -69.66
CA LEU A 1192 -15.58 16.43 -70.00
C LEU A 1192 -15.36 16.64 -71.50
N LEU A 1193 -14.74 15.66 -72.17
CA LEU A 1193 -14.51 15.64 -73.62
C LEU A 1193 -15.82 15.68 -74.42
N LEU A 1194 -16.77 14.82 -74.06
CA LEU A 1194 -18.09 14.79 -74.67
C LEU A 1194 -18.83 16.13 -74.50
N GLN A 1195 -18.70 16.75 -73.33
CA GLN A 1195 -19.31 18.07 -73.08
C GLN A 1195 -18.64 19.20 -73.87
N LEU A 1196 -17.31 19.17 -74.02
CA LEU A 1196 -16.58 20.11 -74.88
C LEU A 1196 -17.01 19.97 -76.35
N MET A 1197 -17.29 18.75 -76.81
CA MET A 1197 -17.79 18.49 -78.17
C MET A 1197 -19.28 18.80 -78.36
N LEU A 1198 -20.10 18.74 -77.31
CA LEU A 1198 -21.57 18.91 -77.39
C LEU A 1198 -22.09 20.31 -77.03
N LYS A 1199 -21.34 21.18 -76.34
CA LYS A 1199 -21.80 22.53 -75.95
C LYS A 1199 -20.72 23.60 -76.11
N ASN A 1200 -21.13 24.77 -76.60
CA ASN A 1200 -20.33 26.00 -76.64
C ASN A 1200 -19.50 26.16 -75.35
N SER A 1201 -18.19 26.30 -75.54
CA SER A 1201 -17.08 26.35 -74.57
C SER A 1201 -17.19 27.36 -73.41
N GLN A 1202 -18.32 28.05 -73.26
CA GLN A 1202 -18.55 29.10 -72.26
C GLN A 1202 -18.98 28.59 -70.87
N LEU A 1203 -19.42 27.34 -70.73
CA LEU A 1203 -19.95 26.82 -69.46
C LEU A 1203 -18.88 26.26 -68.50
N LEU A 1204 -17.65 26.02 -68.95
CA LEU A 1204 -16.55 25.51 -68.11
C LEU A 1204 -15.80 26.60 -67.35
N PHE A 1205 -15.88 27.86 -67.80
CA PHE A 1205 -15.12 29.00 -67.26
C PHE A 1205 -15.95 30.01 -66.44
N LEU A 1206 -17.27 29.83 -66.34
CA LEU A 1206 -18.16 30.55 -65.41
C LEU A 1206 -18.23 29.81 -64.06
#